data_AF-A0A350YG97-F1
#
_entry.id   AF-A0A350YG97-F1
#
_cell.length_a   1.000
_cell.length_b   1.000
_cell.length_c   1.000
_cell.angle_alpha   90.00
_cell.angle_beta   90.00
_cell.angle_gamma   90.00
#
_symmetry.space_group_name_H-M   'P 1'
#
loop_
_entity.id
_entity.type
_entity.pdbx_description
1 polymer ?
#
loop_
_entity_poly.entity_id
_entity_poly.type
_entity_poly.pdbx_seq_one_letter_code
_entity_poly.pdbx_strand_id
1 'polypeptide(L)'
;MSSFAVDFAVASDWGTGFSGTMSIVNNSSSSLNGWTLEFDAPFEISSIWNAQIVSRQGNHYIIRNLSWNGSIAAGRSVSFGFSGTPGNVTTEPSSYILNGMPIQATLPTLSINDVTITEGNSGTLLANFEVKLSQASNETVTVQYGTANNTARASSDYTATSGTLTFNPGQTTKTISVPILGDLLDEANETFKINLSNPTKALIFDGEGVGTITDNDATPSFSITDVMISEGNSGTKNATFTVNLSAASGRTTSVRYATANGTASSSSDYTAKSGTLTFSEGQTSQTITVAVKGDIQVEGNENFFVNLSNANNATIADAQGVGTIINDDTGAGVPQISISDTTITEGNSGTKNLTFTVRLSAASPQTVSVNYATANDTATAGSDYTAKSGTLTFNPGEVSKTITIAIKGDLLDEVNERFRINLSNVINATISDSQGIGTITDNDATPSFRINNVSLSEGNNGTKNATFTVSLSAASGRTTSVNFTTANGTAIADSDYTATSGILTFAPGQTSKTINVAILGDTIIEPNETFFVNLSNATNATISDDQGIGTITDDDGPAPSPQISINNISVTEGDSGTSNAIFTVSLSAASNQTISVNYGTANGTAVSGLDYTTTSGILTFDPWETTGTITVPIIGDLHVETNETFNLNLSNATNATILDPQGVATILNNDSPQQGAFNYGEALQKSILFYDAQRSGDLPSSNRIPWRGDSALNDGADVGRNLSGGYYDAGDHVKFGFPMAASMTLLSWGVEQYRSAYQQSGQLPYILDAIKWGTDYILKAHVTDANGTKEFWGQVGNGAIDHAYWGSPESMTMQRPSYKIDRQRPGSDLAGEAAAALAAASIIFRPTDTTYANRLLNNAIQLYTFADTYRGKYSNSIPDAANYYNSWSGYNDELVWGATWLYKATKAAGNANTSYLTKAESLYQGVNSGWTQSWDEKSQGAGILLAQETGKSQYRTGVETWLNNWLPSGGITYTSGGLAWLSQWGSLRYSATTAFLAGIYADTVNNPNGRYSDFAEGQIDYILGDNPRNFSYMVGFGNNYPLKPHHRAASGVTNINDPLPNRHILYGALVGGPSAANDFAYTDSRTDFITNEVAMDYNAGLTGALARMYQEFGGQPLDSISGVSLTAQASLSASSVI
;
A
#
# COMPACT_ATOMS: atom_id res chain seq x y z
N MET A 1 -68.65 39.63 -27.28
CA MET A 1 -67.59 40.40 -27.98
C MET A 1 -68.27 41.27 -29.01
N SER A 2 -67.93 42.56 -29.11
CA SER A 2 -68.51 43.41 -30.17
C SER A 2 -68.14 42.81 -31.53
N SER A 3 -69.09 42.78 -32.46
CA SER A 3 -68.93 42.23 -33.81
C SER A 3 -67.92 43.00 -34.68
N PHE A 4 -67.42 44.13 -34.16
CA PHE A 4 -66.44 44.99 -34.78
C PHE A 4 -65.53 45.58 -33.68
N ALA A 5 -64.29 45.89 -34.05
CA ALA A 5 -63.32 46.52 -33.16
C ALA A 5 -62.55 47.61 -33.93
N VAL A 6 -61.92 48.52 -33.19
CA VAL A 6 -61.08 49.57 -33.77
C VAL A 6 -59.72 49.61 -33.11
N ASP A 7 -58.68 49.68 -33.95
CA ASP A 7 -57.29 49.80 -33.52
C ASP A 7 -56.79 51.20 -33.85
N PHE A 8 -56.35 51.93 -32.83
CA PHE A 8 -55.61 53.17 -33.00
C PHE A 8 -54.13 52.91 -32.81
N ALA A 9 -53.30 53.43 -33.71
CA ALA A 9 -51.85 53.38 -33.58
C ALA A 9 -51.23 54.71 -34.00
N VAL A 10 -50.23 55.17 -33.26
CA VAL A 10 -49.36 56.27 -33.67
C VAL A 10 -48.21 55.68 -34.48
N ALA A 11 -48.15 56.00 -35.77
CA ALA A 11 -47.14 55.49 -36.68
C ALA A 11 -45.81 56.27 -36.59
N SER A 12 -45.87 57.56 -36.27
CA SER A 12 -44.71 58.41 -35.99
C SER A 12 -45.15 59.64 -35.19
N ASP A 13 -44.40 60.03 -34.17
CA ASP A 13 -44.63 61.24 -33.36
C ASP A 13 -43.35 62.07 -33.33
N TRP A 14 -43.45 63.35 -33.70
CA TRP A 14 -42.31 64.28 -33.74
C TRP A 14 -42.50 65.46 -32.77
N GLY A 15 -43.32 65.28 -31.74
CA GLY A 15 -43.50 66.19 -30.61
C GLY A 15 -44.50 67.31 -30.86
N THR A 16 -44.47 67.97 -32.02
CA THR A 16 -45.44 69.03 -32.38
C THR A 16 -46.63 68.53 -33.21
N GLY A 17 -46.51 67.33 -33.77
CA GLY A 17 -47.57 66.59 -34.46
C GLY A 17 -47.22 65.12 -34.59
N PHE A 18 -48.14 64.32 -35.12
CA PHE A 18 -47.95 62.87 -35.29
C PHE A 18 -48.70 62.37 -36.53
N SER A 19 -48.34 61.19 -37.03
CA SER A 19 -49.15 60.41 -37.97
C SER A 19 -49.83 59.27 -37.23
N GLY A 20 -51.15 59.21 -37.32
CA GLY A 20 -52.00 58.19 -36.72
C GLY A 20 -52.61 57.27 -37.78
N THR A 21 -52.85 56.02 -37.42
CA THR A 21 -53.63 55.06 -38.20
C THR A 21 -54.78 54.55 -37.36
N MET A 22 -55.95 54.41 -37.99
CA MET A 22 -57.13 53.80 -37.40
C MET A 22 -57.56 52.61 -38.27
N SER A 23 -57.69 51.43 -37.68
CA SER A 23 -58.13 50.21 -38.37
C SER A 23 -59.44 49.72 -37.83
N ILE A 24 -60.46 49.58 -38.68
CA ILE A 24 -61.75 48.98 -38.33
C ILE A 24 -61.68 47.50 -38.71
N VAL A 25 -61.86 46.62 -37.73
CA VAL A 25 -61.82 45.17 -37.90
C VAL A 25 -63.24 44.60 -37.86
N ASN A 26 -63.63 43.85 -38.91
CA ASN A 26 -64.89 43.14 -38.96
C ASN A 26 -64.74 41.73 -38.38
N ASN A 27 -65.07 41.58 -37.10
CA ASN A 27 -65.05 40.29 -36.39
C ASN A 27 -66.38 39.54 -36.49
N SER A 28 -67.32 40.01 -37.32
CA SER A 28 -68.61 39.35 -37.54
C SER A 28 -68.51 38.27 -38.63
N SER A 29 -69.52 37.42 -38.70
CA SER A 29 -69.64 36.38 -39.74
C SER A 29 -70.15 36.91 -41.09
N SER A 30 -70.38 38.22 -41.21
CA SER A 30 -70.97 38.87 -42.40
C SER A 30 -70.16 40.07 -42.87
N SER A 31 -70.13 40.35 -44.17
CA SER A 31 -69.46 41.55 -44.70
C SER A 31 -70.19 42.83 -44.28
N LEU A 32 -69.44 43.84 -43.83
CA LEU A 32 -69.94 45.19 -43.62
C LEU A 32 -69.86 45.96 -44.94
N ASN A 33 -70.97 46.53 -45.40
CA ASN A 33 -71.02 47.33 -46.63
C ASN A 33 -71.34 48.78 -46.29
N GLY A 34 -70.32 49.64 -46.38
CA GLY A 34 -70.32 51.02 -45.91
C GLY A 34 -69.96 51.11 -44.44
N TRP A 35 -69.05 52.02 -44.09
CA TRP A 35 -68.65 52.26 -42.70
C TRP A 35 -68.54 53.75 -42.41
N THR A 36 -69.08 54.13 -41.26
CA THR A 36 -68.96 55.44 -40.63
C THR A 36 -68.51 55.21 -39.20
N LEU A 37 -67.32 55.70 -38.87
CA LEU A 37 -66.72 55.61 -37.54
C LEU A 37 -66.79 56.97 -36.86
N GLU A 38 -67.40 56.99 -35.67
CA GLU A 38 -67.45 58.12 -34.78
C GLU A 38 -66.53 57.87 -33.59
N PHE A 39 -65.83 58.90 -33.12
CA PHE A 39 -64.95 58.82 -31.94
C PHE A 39 -64.61 60.20 -31.39
N ASP A 40 -64.29 60.26 -30.10
CA ASP A 40 -63.73 61.43 -29.46
C ASP A 40 -62.20 61.35 -29.48
N ALA A 41 -61.53 62.33 -30.09
CA ALA A 41 -60.07 62.40 -30.13
C ALA A 41 -59.55 63.63 -29.37
N PRO A 42 -58.52 63.49 -28.51
CA PRO A 42 -57.91 64.59 -27.79
C PRO A 42 -56.97 65.46 -28.65
N PHE A 43 -56.99 65.27 -29.97
CA PHE A 43 -56.14 65.94 -30.95
C PHE A 43 -56.94 66.42 -32.17
N GLU A 44 -56.36 67.35 -32.90
CA GLU A 44 -56.89 67.86 -34.15
C GLU A 44 -56.33 67.09 -35.35
N ILE A 45 -57.21 66.51 -36.19
CA ILE A 45 -56.82 65.87 -37.45
C ILE A 45 -56.63 66.96 -38.52
N SER A 46 -55.37 67.17 -38.93
CA SER A 46 -54.97 68.19 -39.91
C SER A 46 -55.06 67.70 -41.36
N SER A 47 -54.87 66.40 -41.60
CA SER A 47 -55.08 65.76 -42.90
C SER A 47 -55.47 64.29 -42.72
N ILE A 48 -56.25 63.73 -43.64
CA ILE A 48 -56.74 62.35 -43.59
C ILE A 48 -56.63 61.70 -44.98
N TRP A 49 -56.33 60.41 -45.03
CA TRP A 49 -56.28 59.63 -46.27
C TRP A 49 -56.97 58.27 -46.07
N ASN A 50 -57.46 57.70 -47.17
CA ASN A 50 -58.29 56.48 -47.21
C ASN A 50 -59.62 56.60 -46.43
N ALA A 51 -60.02 57.82 -46.07
CA ALA A 51 -61.31 58.13 -45.48
C ALA A 51 -61.63 59.62 -45.72
N GLN A 52 -62.84 60.04 -45.34
CA GLN A 52 -63.23 61.45 -45.35
C GLN A 52 -63.90 61.83 -44.04
N ILE A 53 -63.55 63.00 -43.50
CA ILE A 53 -64.25 63.60 -42.35
C ILE A 53 -65.61 64.08 -42.84
N VAL A 54 -66.68 63.55 -42.25
CA VAL A 54 -68.08 63.96 -42.53
C VAL A 54 -68.44 65.19 -41.72
N SER A 55 -68.10 65.18 -40.43
CA SER A 55 -68.30 66.29 -39.52
C SER A 55 -67.34 66.21 -38.34
N ARG A 56 -67.08 67.36 -37.72
CA ARG A 56 -66.38 67.47 -36.44
C ARG A 56 -67.09 68.47 -35.56
N GLN A 57 -67.35 68.11 -34.31
CA GLN A 57 -67.87 69.02 -33.29
C GLN A 57 -66.99 68.92 -32.03
N GLY A 58 -66.13 69.92 -31.81
CA GLY A 58 -65.14 69.87 -30.73
C GLY A 58 -64.11 68.75 -30.94
N ASN A 59 -64.03 67.83 -29.97
CA ASN A 59 -63.19 66.62 -30.00
C ASN A 59 -63.87 65.42 -30.69
N HIS A 60 -65.14 65.53 -31.06
CA HIS A 60 -65.88 64.43 -31.68
C HIS A 60 -65.74 64.44 -33.21
N TYR A 61 -65.33 63.32 -33.79
CA TYR A 61 -65.15 63.12 -35.24
C TYR A 61 -66.12 62.09 -35.77
N ILE A 62 -66.70 62.37 -36.94
CA ILE A 62 -67.45 61.39 -37.74
C ILE A 62 -66.70 61.22 -39.06
N ILE A 63 -66.18 60.01 -39.29
CA ILE A 63 -65.35 59.65 -40.44
C ILE A 63 -66.08 58.58 -41.25
N ARG A 64 -66.13 58.70 -42.58
CA ARG A 64 -66.72 57.65 -43.43
C ARG A 64 -65.77 57.15 -44.51
N ASN A 65 -66.10 55.97 -45.02
CA ASN A 65 -65.39 55.34 -46.13
C ASN A 65 -65.40 56.19 -47.42
N LEU A 66 -64.44 55.93 -48.30
CA LEU A 66 -64.43 56.37 -49.69
C LEU A 66 -65.12 55.31 -50.58
N SER A 67 -65.39 55.65 -51.84
CA SER A 67 -66.17 54.78 -52.74
C SER A 67 -65.56 53.40 -52.98
N TRP A 68 -64.24 53.25 -52.83
CA TRP A 68 -63.50 52.03 -53.14
C TRP A 68 -63.16 51.16 -51.91
N ASN A 69 -63.36 51.64 -50.67
CA ASN A 69 -63.04 50.88 -49.44
C ASN A 69 -64.21 50.73 -48.47
N GLY A 70 -65.44 50.82 -48.98
CA GLY A 70 -66.64 50.68 -48.16
C GLY A 70 -66.94 49.26 -47.68
N SER A 71 -66.47 48.22 -48.38
CA SER A 71 -66.74 46.82 -48.00
C SER A 71 -65.63 46.25 -47.13
N ILE A 72 -65.98 45.74 -45.95
CA ILE A 72 -65.09 44.99 -45.05
C ILE A 72 -65.65 43.58 -44.92
N ALA A 73 -65.01 42.60 -45.56
CA ALA A 73 -65.44 41.20 -45.46
C ALA A 73 -65.29 40.66 -44.03
N ALA A 74 -66.05 39.61 -43.68
CA ALA A 74 -65.89 38.90 -42.41
C ALA A 74 -64.44 38.50 -42.17
N GLY A 75 -63.89 38.80 -40.98
CA GLY A 75 -62.50 38.55 -40.61
C GLY A 75 -61.47 39.46 -41.29
N ARG A 76 -61.89 40.49 -42.03
CA ARG A 76 -60.98 41.48 -42.65
C ARG A 76 -61.05 42.81 -41.91
N SER A 77 -60.04 43.64 -42.13
CA SER A 77 -59.97 45.01 -41.64
C SER A 77 -59.81 46.01 -42.79
N VAL A 78 -60.15 47.27 -42.51
CA VAL A 78 -59.81 48.40 -43.35
C VAL A 78 -59.16 49.46 -42.48
N SER A 79 -58.16 50.15 -43.01
CA SER A 79 -57.45 51.19 -42.27
C SER A 79 -57.48 52.52 -42.99
N PHE A 80 -57.56 53.59 -42.22
CA PHE A 80 -57.33 54.94 -42.69
C PHE A 80 -56.25 55.60 -41.85
N GLY A 81 -55.51 56.53 -42.46
CA GLY A 81 -54.45 57.25 -41.77
C GLY A 81 -54.72 58.75 -41.75
N PHE A 82 -54.07 59.44 -40.84
CA PHE A 82 -54.21 60.87 -40.67
C PHE A 82 -52.97 61.50 -40.04
N SER A 83 -52.81 62.81 -40.21
CA SER A 83 -51.85 63.61 -39.44
C SER A 83 -52.58 64.41 -38.36
N GLY A 84 -52.10 64.39 -37.12
CA GLY A 84 -52.72 65.03 -35.97
C GLY A 84 -51.83 66.03 -35.23
N THR A 85 -52.43 66.98 -34.51
CA THR A 85 -51.74 67.97 -33.65
C THR A 85 -52.55 68.26 -32.37
N PRO A 86 -51.92 68.49 -31.19
CA PRO A 86 -50.48 68.42 -30.93
C PRO A 86 -49.94 66.97 -30.96
N GLY A 87 -48.61 66.82 -31.11
CA GLY A 87 -47.90 65.55 -30.89
C GLY A 87 -47.77 65.22 -29.41
N ASN A 88 -46.98 64.19 -29.07
CA ASN A 88 -46.95 63.55 -27.75
C ASN A 88 -48.33 63.02 -27.34
N VAL A 89 -48.93 62.19 -28.18
CA VAL A 89 -50.26 61.63 -27.91
C VAL A 89 -50.18 60.66 -26.72
N THR A 90 -50.68 61.09 -25.56
CA THR A 90 -50.70 60.29 -24.32
C THR A 90 -52.08 59.73 -23.99
N THR A 91 -53.10 60.07 -24.77
CA THR A 91 -54.48 59.60 -24.60
C THR A 91 -55.03 59.21 -25.96
N GLU A 92 -55.50 57.96 -26.07
CA GLU A 92 -56.06 57.45 -27.32
C GLU A 92 -57.47 58.01 -27.57
N PRO A 93 -57.95 58.02 -28.82
CA PRO A 93 -59.35 58.29 -29.07
C PRO A 93 -60.25 57.28 -28.38
N SER A 94 -61.44 57.73 -28.03
CA SER A 94 -62.40 56.98 -27.22
C SER A 94 -63.81 57.10 -27.78
N SER A 95 -64.79 56.47 -27.14
CA SER A 95 -66.20 56.53 -27.56
C SER A 95 -66.44 56.06 -29.00
N TYR A 96 -65.74 55.00 -29.44
CA TYR A 96 -65.86 54.51 -30.81
C TYR A 96 -67.28 54.00 -31.10
N ILE A 97 -67.91 54.51 -32.15
CA ILE A 97 -69.23 54.11 -32.64
C ILE A 97 -69.11 53.83 -34.14
N LEU A 98 -69.41 52.61 -34.57
CA LEU A 98 -69.37 52.21 -35.98
C LEU A 98 -70.79 52.03 -36.52
N ASN A 99 -71.18 52.82 -37.51
CA ASN A 99 -72.54 52.85 -38.09
C ASN A 99 -73.64 52.95 -37.01
N GLY A 100 -73.43 53.81 -36.00
CA GLY A 100 -74.36 54.00 -34.88
C GLY A 100 -74.27 52.94 -33.76
N MET A 101 -73.36 51.97 -33.85
CA MET A 101 -73.17 50.93 -32.83
C MET A 101 -71.87 51.14 -32.04
N PRO A 102 -71.89 51.23 -30.70
CA PRO A 102 -70.68 51.32 -29.89
C PRO A 102 -69.76 50.11 -30.07
N ILE A 103 -68.45 50.33 -30.19
CA ILE A 103 -67.41 49.30 -30.37
C ILE A 103 -66.19 49.59 -29.46
N GLN A 104 -65.43 48.55 -29.09
CA GLN A 104 -64.28 48.68 -28.17
C GLN A 104 -62.93 48.78 -28.90
N ALA A 105 -61.96 49.47 -28.27
CA ALA A 105 -60.55 49.42 -28.66
C ALA A 105 -59.94 48.05 -28.35
N THR A 106 -59.03 47.56 -29.18
CA THR A 106 -58.38 46.26 -28.96
C THR A 106 -57.28 46.35 -27.90
N LEU A 107 -57.23 45.34 -27.02
CA LEU A 107 -56.16 45.20 -26.03
C LEU A 107 -54.94 44.52 -26.68
N PRO A 108 -53.70 44.86 -26.29
CA PRO A 108 -52.51 44.12 -26.71
C PRO A 108 -52.59 42.66 -26.22
N THR A 109 -51.93 41.75 -26.93
CA THR A 109 -51.92 40.34 -26.57
C THR A 109 -50.55 39.87 -26.08
N LEU A 110 -50.52 39.02 -25.06
CA LEU A 110 -49.32 38.39 -24.50
C LEU A 110 -49.03 37.05 -25.18
N SER A 111 -47.76 36.79 -25.46
CA SER A 111 -47.24 35.49 -25.89
C SER A 111 -45.95 35.14 -25.14
N ILE A 112 -45.71 33.87 -24.87
CA ILE A 112 -44.46 33.36 -24.28
C ILE A 112 -43.82 32.37 -25.27
N ASN A 113 -42.49 32.27 -25.30
CA ASN A 113 -41.80 31.30 -26.17
C ASN A 113 -41.50 29.98 -25.44
N ASP A 114 -41.17 28.95 -26.22
CA ASP A 114 -40.59 27.71 -25.72
C ASP A 114 -39.06 27.83 -25.58
N VAL A 115 -38.48 27.06 -24.65
CA VAL A 115 -37.04 27.05 -24.35
C VAL A 115 -36.56 25.60 -24.29
N THR A 116 -35.36 25.32 -24.83
CA THR A 116 -34.67 24.04 -24.66
C THR A 116 -33.32 24.27 -23.98
N ILE A 117 -32.98 23.46 -22.99
CA ILE A 117 -31.77 23.58 -22.18
C ILE A 117 -31.25 22.20 -21.78
N THR A 118 -29.94 22.04 -21.70
CA THR A 118 -29.29 20.80 -21.25
C THR A 118 -28.98 20.92 -19.76
N GLU A 119 -29.34 19.92 -18.94
CA GLU A 119 -29.33 20.03 -17.47
C GLU A 119 -27.95 20.07 -16.83
N GLY A 120 -26.95 19.43 -17.46
CA GLY A 120 -25.58 19.38 -16.98
C GLY A 120 -25.41 18.48 -15.75
N ASN A 121 -24.18 18.05 -15.49
CA ASN A 121 -23.91 16.93 -14.59
C ASN A 121 -24.10 17.21 -13.07
N SER A 122 -24.32 18.47 -12.69
CA SER A 122 -24.59 18.92 -11.32
C SER A 122 -24.92 20.42 -11.29
N GLY A 123 -25.59 20.89 -10.22
CA GLY A 123 -25.79 22.32 -9.96
C GLY A 123 -27.07 22.87 -10.58
N THR A 124 -27.07 24.15 -10.98
CA THR A 124 -28.28 24.81 -11.47
C THR A 124 -28.01 25.68 -12.69
N LEU A 125 -28.77 25.49 -13.76
CA LEU A 125 -28.77 26.31 -14.99
C LEU A 125 -30.08 27.11 -15.10
N LEU A 126 -30.10 28.22 -15.85
CA LEU A 126 -31.30 29.06 -15.96
C LEU A 126 -31.95 28.94 -17.35
N ALA A 127 -33.17 28.39 -17.40
CA ALA A 127 -34.03 28.44 -18.58
C ALA A 127 -34.74 29.81 -18.64
N ASN A 128 -34.44 30.60 -19.67
CA ASN A 128 -34.93 31.98 -19.80
C ASN A 128 -36.03 32.10 -20.84
N PHE A 129 -37.27 32.29 -20.39
CA PHE A 129 -38.46 32.43 -21.23
C PHE A 129 -38.77 33.92 -21.46
N GLU A 130 -38.89 34.31 -22.72
CA GLU A 130 -39.27 35.64 -23.15
C GLU A 130 -40.80 35.75 -23.31
N VAL A 131 -41.40 36.71 -22.60
CA VAL A 131 -42.81 37.08 -22.71
C VAL A 131 -42.92 38.40 -23.49
N LYS A 132 -43.75 38.41 -24.54
CA LYS A 132 -43.92 39.54 -25.47
C LYS A 132 -45.35 40.08 -25.49
N LEU A 133 -45.49 41.39 -25.66
CA LEU A 133 -46.72 42.04 -26.08
C LEU A 133 -46.76 42.21 -27.60
N SER A 134 -47.92 42.02 -28.22
CA SER A 134 -48.12 42.21 -29.67
C SER A 134 -47.93 43.66 -30.12
N GLN A 135 -48.15 44.62 -29.21
CA GLN A 135 -47.89 46.04 -29.40
C GLN A 135 -47.60 46.69 -28.05
N ALA A 136 -46.92 47.84 -28.06
CA ALA A 136 -46.70 48.61 -26.85
C ALA A 136 -48.03 49.11 -26.26
N SER A 137 -48.18 49.00 -24.94
CA SER A 137 -49.30 49.59 -24.20
C SER A 137 -48.91 50.96 -23.65
N ASN A 138 -49.85 51.89 -23.64
CA ASN A 138 -49.72 53.18 -22.96
C ASN A 138 -50.08 53.09 -21.46
N GLU A 139 -50.71 51.99 -21.04
CA GLU A 139 -50.97 51.65 -19.64
C GLU A 139 -50.07 50.51 -19.16
N THR A 140 -49.81 50.45 -17.86
CA THR A 140 -49.07 49.33 -17.26
C THR A 140 -49.85 48.03 -17.44
N VAL A 141 -49.21 47.06 -18.11
CA VAL A 141 -49.74 45.70 -18.25
C VAL A 141 -49.08 44.81 -17.21
N THR A 142 -49.88 44.02 -16.51
CA THR A 142 -49.37 42.98 -15.61
C THR A 142 -49.90 41.62 -16.05
N VAL A 143 -49.11 40.57 -15.82
CA VAL A 143 -49.51 39.18 -16.03
C VAL A 143 -48.83 38.32 -14.98
N GLN A 144 -49.59 37.44 -14.35
CA GLN A 144 -49.04 36.46 -13.42
C GLN A 144 -48.50 35.27 -14.20
N TYR A 145 -47.47 34.63 -13.68
CA TYR A 145 -46.94 33.40 -14.23
C TYR A 145 -46.69 32.37 -13.14
N GLY A 146 -46.79 31.10 -13.50
CA GLY A 146 -46.42 29.99 -12.64
C GLY A 146 -45.95 28.81 -13.48
N THR A 147 -44.90 28.14 -13.03
CA THR A 147 -44.48 26.87 -13.58
C THR A 147 -45.48 25.77 -13.24
N ALA A 148 -45.68 24.83 -14.14
CA ALA A 148 -46.44 23.61 -13.92
C ALA A 148 -45.65 22.40 -14.44
N ASN A 149 -45.65 21.33 -13.67
CA ASN A 149 -45.02 20.06 -14.08
C ASN A 149 -45.67 19.55 -15.36
N ASN A 150 -44.86 18.93 -16.21
CA ASN A 150 -45.36 18.08 -17.29
C ASN A 150 -44.69 16.70 -17.19
N THR A 151 -43.65 16.42 -17.98
CA THR A 151 -42.80 15.23 -17.72
C THR A 151 -41.75 15.53 -16.67
N ALA A 152 -41.15 16.73 -16.71
CA ALA A 152 -40.33 17.27 -15.65
C ALA A 152 -41.19 17.72 -14.46
N ARG A 153 -40.68 17.47 -13.27
CA ARG A 153 -41.26 17.75 -11.96
C ARG A 153 -40.43 18.78 -11.19
N ALA A 154 -41.14 19.69 -10.55
CA ALA A 154 -40.52 20.61 -9.62
C ALA A 154 -39.85 19.85 -8.47
N SER A 155 -38.69 20.35 -8.04
CA SER A 155 -37.78 19.81 -7.02
C SER A 155 -36.87 18.64 -7.41
N SER A 156 -37.15 17.91 -8.49
CA SER A 156 -36.19 16.99 -9.11
C SER A 156 -35.45 17.65 -10.26
N ASP A 157 -36.19 18.22 -11.22
CA ASP A 157 -35.60 18.57 -12.53
C ASP A 157 -35.55 20.11 -12.71
N TYR A 158 -36.41 20.83 -11.98
CA TYR A 158 -36.40 22.29 -11.94
C TYR A 158 -36.97 22.85 -10.64
N THR A 159 -36.69 24.12 -10.35
CA THR A 159 -37.26 24.83 -9.20
C THR A 159 -38.54 25.56 -9.60
N ALA A 160 -39.65 25.23 -8.93
CA ALA A 160 -40.94 25.89 -9.19
C ALA A 160 -40.82 27.41 -9.05
N THR A 161 -41.21 28.14 -10.09
CA THR A 161 -41.09 29.59 -10.17
C THR A 161 -42.46 30.19 -10.47
N SER A 162 -42.86 31.20 -9.69
CA SER A 162 -44.10 31.97 -9.92
C SER A 162 -43.89 33.44 -9.60
N GLY A 163 -44.66 34.31 -10.22
CA GLY A 163 -44.54 35.74 -9.99
C GLY A 163 -45.52 36.58 -10.81
N THR A 164 -45.31 37.89 -10.82
CA THR A 164 -46.04 38.83 -11.67
C THR A 164 -45.05 39.62 -12.51
N LEU A 165 -45.17 39.52 -13.84
CA LEU A 165 -44.48 40.41 -14.77
C LEU A 165 -45.23 41.72 -14.88
N THR A 166 -44.50 42.83 -14.82
CA THR A 166 -45.02 44.20 -15.02
C THR A 166 -44.33 44.83 -16.21
N PHE A 167 -45.09 45.15 -17.25
CA PHE A 167 -44.67 45.92 -18.41
C PHE A 167 -45.07 47.37 -18.17
N ASN A 168 -44.07 48.24 -17.96
CA ASN A 168 -44.30 49.67 -17.90
C ASN A 168 -44.72 50.19 -19.29
N PRO A 169 -45.41 51.35 -19.38
CA PRO A 169 -45.78 51.94 -20.67
C PRO A 169 -44.61 51.96 -21.65
N GLY A 170 -44.84 51.49 -22.89
CA GLY A 170 -43.82 51.36 -23.93
C GLY A 170 -42.96 50.09 -23.90
N GLN A 171 -42.97 49.27 -22.83
CA GLN A 171 -42.24 47.99 -22.79
C GLN A 171 -43.01 46.89 -23.51
N THR A 172 -42.32 46.09 -24.33
CA THR A 172 -42.93 45.00 -25.09
C THR A 172 -42.36 43.61 -24.78
N THR A 173 -41.26 43.50 -24.04
CA THR A 173 -40.63 42.21 -23.70
C THR A 173 -40.18 42.13 -22.23
N LYS A 174 -40.27 40.94 -21.63
CA LYS A 174 -39.75 40.59 -20.30
C LYS A 174 -39.27 39.14 -20.29
N THR A 175 -38.44 38.79 -19.32
CA THR A 175 -37.90 37.43 -19.17
C THR A 175 -38.32 36.81 -17.84
N ILE A 176 -38.67 35.53 -17.86
CA ILE A 176 -38.83 34.67 -16.69
C ILE A 176 -37.66 33.69 -16.70
N SER A 177 -36.91 33.62 -15.60
CA SER A 177 -35.83 32.64 -15.43
C SER A 177 -36.29 31.52 -14.52
N VAL A 178 -36.24 30.28 -15.00
CA VAL A 178 -36.55 29.08 -14.21
C VAL A 178 -35.25 28.31 -13.98
N PRO A 179 -34.86 28.04 -12.71
CA PRO A 179 -33.68 27.23 -12.41
C PRO A 179 -33.92 25.74 -12.71
N ILE A 180 -33.07 25.15 -13.53
CA ILE A 180 -33.01 23.72 -13.91
C ILE A 180 -31.95 23.04 -13.05
N LEU A 181 -32.27 21.89 -12.47
CA LEU A 181 -31.40 21.15 -11.58
C LEU A 181 -30.66 20.08 -12.39
N GLY A 182 -29.33 20.07 -12.35
CA GLY A 182 -28.52 19.08 -13.06
C GLY A 182 -28.13 17.90 -12.16
N ASP A 183 -28.11 16.69 -12.71
CA ASP A 183 -27.65 15.48 -12.03
C ASP A 183 -26.86 14.52 -12.94
N LEU A 184 -26.79 13.22 -12.62
CA LEU A 184 -26.01 12.21 -13.34
C LEU A 184 -26.86 11.04 -13.84
N LEU A 185 -28.20 11.15 -13.78
CA LEU A 185 -29.13 10.10 -14.13
C LEU A 185 -29.37 10.11 -15.65
N ASP A 186 -29.08 9.00 -16.33
CA ASP A 186 -29.55 8.83 -17.72
C ASP A 186 -31.08 8.84 -17.73
N GLU A 187 -31.64 9.86 -18.36
CA GLU A 187 -33.04 10.26 -18.37
C GLU A 187 -33.56 10.47 -19.81
N ALA A 188 -34.88 10.58 -19.96
CA ALA A 188 -35.42 11.02 -21.25
C ALA A 188 -35.49 12.53 -21.25
N ASN A 189 -35.39 13.18 -22.43
CA ASN A 189 -35.67 14.62 -22.48
C ASN A 189 -37.05 14.94 -21.88
N GLU A 190 -37.06 15.85 -20.93
CA GLU A 190 -38.23 16.17 -20.14
C GLU A 190 -38.77 17.56 -20.46
N THR A 191 -40.00 17.85 -20.02
CA THR A 191 -40.64 19.13 -20.27
C THR A 191 -41.41 19.63 -19.06
N PHE A 192 -41.44 20.94 -18.85
CA PHE A 192 -42.34 21.63 -17.93
C PHE A 192 -42.98 22.82 -18.63
N LYS A 193 -44.04 23.38 -18.03
CA LYS A 193 -44.80 24.49 -18.60
C LYS A 193 -44.66 25.75 -17.76
N ILE A 194 -44.75 26.90 -18.40
CA ILE A 194 -44.96 28.20 -17.75
C ILE A 194 -46.28 28.77 -18.23
N ASN A 195 -47.23 28.92 -17.31
CA ASN A 195 -48.57 29.40 -17.61
C ASN A 195 -48.74 30.87 -17.23
N LEU A 196 -49.11 31.69 -18.19
CA LEU A 196 -49.54 33.07 -17.99
C LEU A 196 -50.99 33.11 -17.54
N SER A 197 -51.31 33.96 -16.58
CA SER A 197 -52.66 34.10 -16.03
C SER A 197 -52.93 35.52 -15.53
N ASN A 198 -54.22 35.81 -15.31
CA ASN A 198 -54.70 37.07 -14.73
C ASN A 198 -54.12 38.34 -15.39
N PRO A 199 -54.13 38.47 -16.74
CA PRO A 199 -53.59 39.64 -17.39
C PRO A 199 -54.45 40.87 -17.09
N THR A 200 -53.82 42.02 -16.85
CA THR A 200 -54.50 43.31 -16.75
C THR A 200 -54.18 44.15 -17.98
N LYS A 201 -55.22 44.68 -18.64
CA LYS A 201 -55.08 45.55 -19.83
C LYS A 201 -54.36 44.91 -21.02
N ALA A 202 -54.31 43.59 -21.05
CA ALA A 202 -53.88 42.77 -22.16
C ALA A 202 -54.75 41.51 -22.21
N LEU A 203 -54.78 40.84 -23.35
CA LEU A 203 -55.31 39.48 -23.49
C LEU A 203 -54.14 38.50 -23.58
N ILE A 204 -54.35 37.23 -23.26
CA ILE A 204 -53.34 36.19 -23.50
C ILE A 204 -53.65 35.57 -24.88
N PHE A 205 -52.70 35.68 -25.80
CA PHE A 205 -52.76 35.01 -27.11
C PHE A 205 -52.08 33.64 -27.05
N ASP A 206 -50.88 33.61 -26.48
CA ASP A 206 -50.18 32.38 -26.14
C ASP A 206 -49.81 32.42 -24.66
N GLY A 207 -50.46 31.55 -23.89
CA GLY A 207 -50.35 31.54 -22.44
C GLY A 207 -49.40 30.51 -21.89
N GLU A 208 -48.82 29.65 -22.74
CA GLU A 208 -48.11 28.46 -22.29
C GLU A 208 -46.74 28.38 -22.98
N GLY A 209 -45.67 28.57 -22.20
CA GLY A 209 -44.31 28.32 -22.68
C GLY A 209 -43.84 26.96 -22.22
N VAL A 210 -43.29 26.15 -23.12
CA VAL A 210 -42.76 24.81 -22.81
C VAL A 210 -41.24 24.88 -22.64
N GLY A 211 -40.76 24.53 -21.45
CA GLY A 211 -39.36 24.27 -21.18
C GLY A 211 -39.05 22.82 -21.48
N THR A 212 -38.06 22.54 -22.33
CA THR A 212 -37.53 21.20 -22.59
C THR A 212 -36.15 21.07 -21.96
N ILE A 213 -35.98 20.13 -21.05
CA ILE A 213 -34.71 19.75 -20.44
C ILE A 213 -34.15 18.57 -21.26
N THR A 214 -32.93 18.66 -21.75
CA THR A 214 -32.28 17.59 -22.51
C THR A 214 -31.22 16.90 -21.65
N ASP A 215 -31.30 15.58 -21.58
CA ASP A 215 -30.34 14.74 -20.88
C ASP A 215 -29.02 14.64 -21.68
N ASN A 216 -27.91 14.71 -20.97
CA ASN A 216 -26.56 14.56 -21.50
C ASN A 216 -25.71 13.54 -20.75
N ASP A 217 -26.31 12.74 -19.86
CA ASP A 217 -25.64 11.72 -19.10
C ASP A 217 -25.45 10.42 -19.88
N ALA A 218 -24.50 9.62 -19.41
CA ALA A 218 -24.09 8.42 -20.13
C ALA A 218 -25.03 7.26 -19.83
N THR A 219 -25.57 6.64 -20.89
CA THR A 219 -26.39 5.44 -20.77
C THR A 219 -25.65 4.31 -20.05
N PRO A 220 -26.20 3.73 -18.96
CA PRO A 220 -25.51 2.76 -18.13
C PRO A 220 -25.42 1.37 -18.80
N SER A 221 -24.63 0.46 -18.20
CA SER A 221 -24.35 -0.87 -18.75
C SER A 221 -24.63 -1.99 -17.76
N PHE A 222 -25.14 -3.13 -18.25
CA PHE A 222 -25.38 -4.34 -17.46
C PHE A 222 -24.14 -5.24 -17.38
N SER A 223 -23.93 -5.84 -16.21
CA SER A 223 -23.02 -6.96 -15.98
C SER A 223 -23.66 -8.02 -15.10
N ILE A 224 -23.17 -9.26 -15.11
CA ILE A 224 -23.73 -10.38 -14.35
C ILE A 224 -22.63 -11.15 -13.62
N THR A 225 -22.89 -11.57 -12.39
CA THR A 225 -21.91 -12.34 -11.59
C THR A 225 -21.94 -13.84 -11.90
N ASP A 226 -20.80 -14.51 -11.77
CA ASP A 226 -20.72 -15.96 -11.73
C ASP A 226 -21.16 -16.54 -10.37
N VAL A 227 -21.67 -17.77 -10.36
CA VAL A 227 -22.22 -18.44 -9.16
C VAL A 227 -21.74 -19.89 -9.10
N MET A 228 -21.39 -20.37 -7.91
CA MET A 228 -21.06 -21.76 -7.64
C MET A 228 -21.98 -22.33 -6.55
N ILE A 229 -22.58 -23.51 -6.76
CA ILE A 229 -23.54 -24.11 -5.84
C ILE A 229 -23.48 -25.65 -5.88
N SER A 230 -23.56 -26.32 -4.72
CA SER A 230 -23.72 -27.77 -4.66
C SER A 230 -25.16 -28.19 -4.92
N GLU A 231 -25.40 -29.22 -5.75
CA GLU A 231 -26.74 -29.59 -6.22
C GLU A 231 -27.67 -30.15 -5.14
N GLY A 232 -27.12 -30.87 -4.16
CA GLY A 232 -27.85 -31.55 -3.09
C GLY A 232 -28.43 -32.89 -3.53
N ASN A 233 -28.68 -33.76 -2.56
CA ASN A 233 -29.09 -35.14 -2.86
C ASN A 233 -30.55 -35.33 -3.35
N SER A 234 -31.32 -34.23 -3.50
CA SER A 234 -32.69 -34.23 -4.04
C SER A 234 -33.27 -32.80 -4.08
N GLY A 235 -34.33 -32.62 -4.86
CA GLY A 235 -35.10 -31.37 -4.87
C GLY A 235 -34.42 -30.29 -5.72
N THR A 236 -34.55 -29.02 -5.34
CA THR A 236 -33.88 -27.93 -6.05
C THR A 236 -33.25 -26.92 -5.10
N LYS A 237 -32.03 -26.46 -5.43
CA LYS A 237 -31.34 -25.34 -4.79
C LYS A 237 -31.21 -24.15 -5.74
N ASN A 238 -31.13 -22.95 -5.19
CA ASN A 238 -31.25 -21.71 -5.95
C ASN A 238 -29.88 -21.07 -6.21
N ALA A 239 -29.36 -21.20 -7.43
CA ALA A 239 -28.23 -20.41 -7.91
C ALA A 239 -28.68 -18.97 -8.17
N THR A 240 -28.15 -18.00 -7.43
CA THR A 240 -28.61 -16.60 -7.50
C THR A 240 -27.55 -15.72 -8.13
N PHE A 241 -27.75 -15.38 -9.39
CA PHE A 241 -26.89 -14.49 -10.18
C PHE A 241 -27.30 -13.04 -9.91
N THR A 242 -26.36 -12.15 -9.65
CA THR A 242 -26.64 -10.72 -9.52
C THR A 242 -26.33 -10.02 -10.83
N VAL A 243 -27.31 -9.31 -11.37
CA VAL A 243 -27.16 -8.42 -12.52
C VAL A 243 -27.07 -7.00 -12.01
N ASN A 244 -26.00 -6.29 -12.36
CA ASN A 244 -25.71 -4.94 -11.92
C ASN A 244 -25.79 -3.95 -13.09
N LEU A 245 -26.23 -2.72 -12.81
CA LEU A 245 -26.03 -1.56 -13.68
C LEU A 245 -24.79 -0.78 -13.23
N SER A 246 -24.03 -0.26 -14.19
CA SER A 246 -22.83 0.55 -13.92
C SER A 246 -23.13 1.90 -13.26
N ALA A 247 -24.35 2.43 -13.39
CA ALA A 247 -24.84 3.63 -12.72
C ALA A 247 -26.37 3.56 -12.59
N ALA A 248 -26.94 4.34 -11.67
CA ALA A 248 -28.39 4.53 -11.60
C ALA A 248 -28.89 5.25 -12.87
N SER A 249 -30.07 4.89 -13.35
CA SER A 249 -30.76 5.59 -14.45
C SER A 249 -32.08 6.14 -13.93
N GLY A 250 -32.45 7.34 -14.38
CA GLY A 250 -33.78 7.92 -14.16
C GLY A 250 -34.83 7.34 -15.12
N ARG A 251 -34.44 6.38 -15.97
CA ARG A 251 -35.34 5.59 -16.82
C ARG A 251 -35.45 4.18 -16.27
N THR A 252 -36.60 3.57 -16.50
CA THR A 252 -36.73 2.12 -16.36
C THR A 252 -35.82 1.44 -17.39
N THR A 253 -34.82 0.69 -16.91
CA THR A 253 -33.92 -0.10 -17.75
C THR A 253 -34.30 -1.57 -17.68
N SER A 254 -34.03 -2.32 -18.75
CA SER A 254 -34.33 -3.76 -18.72
C SER A 254 -33.36 -4.56 -19.57
N VAL A 255 -33.18 -5.82 -19.19
CA VAL A 255 -32.36 -6.79 -19.93
C VAL A 255 -33.05 -8.13 -19.93
N ARG A 256 -33.08 -8.80 -21.09
CA ARG A 256 -33.53 -10.18 -21.17
C ARG A 256 -32.42 -11.09 -20.71
N TYR A 257 -32.79 -12.15 -20.01
CA TYR A 257 -31.89 -13.24 -19.71
C TYR A 257 -32.46 -14.56 -20.19
N ALA A 258 -31.59 -15.47 -20.59
CA ALA A 258 -31.94 -16.85 -20.86
C ALA A 258 -30.79 -17.74 -20.44
N THR A 259 -31.11 -18.82 -19.73
CA THR A 259 -30.13 -19.86 -19.44
C THR A 259 -29.76 -20.64 -20.70
N ALA A 260 -28.51 -21.06 -20.82
CA ALA A 260 -28.04 -21.98 -21.85
C ALA A 260 -27.21 -23.12 -21.23
N ASN A 261 -27.30 -24.30 -21.83
CA ASN A 261 -26.52 -25.46 -21.38
C ASN A 261 -25.02 -25.22 -21.62
N GLY A 262 -24.20 -25.68 -20.66
CA GLY A 262 -22.77 -25.86 -20.83
C GLY A 262 -22.46 -27.35 -20.83
N THR A 263 -21.70 -27.81 -19.84
CA THR A 263 -21.65 -29.26 -19.53
C THR A 263 -22.91 -29.73 -18.81
N ALA A 264 -23.57 -28.86 -18.04
CA ALA A 264 -24.87 -29.11 -17.43
C ALA A 264 -26.02 -28.88 -18.44
N SER A 265 -27.03 -29.74 -18.39
CA SER A 265 -28.25 -29.72 -19.19
C SER A 265 -29.49 -29.32 -18.38
N SER A 266 -30.30 -28.41 -18.92
CA SER A 266 -31.59 -28.02 -18.34
C SER A 266 -32.64 -29.16 -18.25
N SER A 267 -32.40 -30.29 -18.90
CA SER A 267 -33.24 -31.48 -18.73
C SER A 267 -33.01 -32.16 -17.37
N SER A 268 -31.77 -32.20 -16.90
CA SER A 268 -31.33 -33.01 -15.75
C SER A 268 -30.87 -32.16 -14.57
N ASP A 269 -30.04 -31.14 -14.78
CA ASP A 269 -29.18 -30.61 -13.69
C ASP A 269 -29.63 -29.21 -13.23
N TYR A 270 -30.34 -28.48 -14.08
CA TYR A 270 -30.99 -27.23 -13.69
C TYR A 270 -32.33 -27.04 -14.40
N THR A 271 -33.10 -26.04 -14.02
CA THR A 271 -34.35 -25.68 -14.70
C THR A 271 -34.10 -24.48 -15.60
N ALA A 272 -34.26 -24.66 -16.92
CA ALA A 272 -34.13 -23.57 -17.87
C ALA A 272 -35.01 -22.38 -17.47
N LYS A 273 -34.42 -21.19 -17.44
CA LYS A 273 -35.12 -19.97 -17.07
C LYS A 273 -34.79 -18.88 -18.06
N SER A 274 -35.83 -18.19 -18.50
CA SER A 274 -35.70 -16.97 -19.26
C SER A 274 -36.68 -15.93 -18.75
N GLY A 275 -36.37 -14.68 -18.98
CA GLY A 275 -37.19 -13.58 -18.49
C GLY A 275 -36.62 -12.24 -18.91
N THR A 276 -37.21 -11.19 -18.35
CA THR A 276 -36.71 -9.82 -18.44
C THR A 276 -36.55 -9.33 -17.01
N LEU A 277 -35.36 -8.83 -16.68
CA LEU A 277 -35.18 -8.02 -15.48
C LEU A 277 -35.54 -6.58 -15.84
N THR A 278 -36.35 -5.95 -15.02
CA THR A 278 -36.78 -4.55 -15.19
C THR A 278 -36.37 -3.78 -13.96
N PHE A 279 -35.36 -2.94 -14.08
CA PHE A 279 -34.86 -2.11 -13.01
C PHE A 279 -35.72 -0.85 -12.98
N SER A 280 -36.33 -0.60 -11.83
CA SER A 280 -37.03 0.66 -11.61
C SER A 280 -36.01 1.80 -11.56
N GLU A 281 -36.47 3.02 -11.76
CA GLU A 281 -35.64 4.23 -11.71
C GLU A 281 -34.82 4.24 -10.39
N GLY A 282 -33.52 4.54 -10.49
CA GLY A 282 -32.58 4.50 -9.37
C GLY A 282 -32.09 3.12 -8.92
N GLN A 283 -32.65 2.01 -9.42
CA GLN A 283 -32.24 0.66 -9.02
C GLN A 283 -30.99 0.20 -9.77
N THR A 284 -29.96 -0.24 -9.05
CA THR A 284 -28.67 -0.64 -9.65
C THR A 284 -28.37 -2.14 -9.62
N SER A 285 -29.15 -2.95 -8.91
CA SER A 285 -28.97 -4.41 -8.88
C SER A 285 -30.30 -5.17 -8.84
N GLN A 286 -30.33 -6.33 -9.50
CA GLN A 286 -31.38 -7.34 -9.40
C GLN A 286 -30.80 -8.74 -9.52
N THR A 287 -31.56 -9.74 -9.09
CA THR A 287 -31.10 -11.12 -9.09
C THR A 287 -31.90 -12.01 -10.03
N ILE A 288 -31.20 -12.97 -10.63
CA ILE A 288 -31.79 -14.08 -11.37
C ILE A 288 -31.53 -15.33 -10.54
N THR A 289 -32.60 -15.96 -10.07
CA THR A 289 -32.49 -17.25 -9.40
C THR A 289 -32.78 -18.37 -10.38
N VAL A 290 -31.81 -19.27 -10.59
CA VAL A 290 -31.95 -20.50 -11.38
C VAL A 290 -31.98 -21.69 -10.42
N ALA A 291 -32.99 -22.54 -10.55
CA ALA A 291 -33.11 -23.74 -9.73
C ALA A 291 -32.20 -24.84 -10.29
N VAL A 292 -31.17 -25.20 -9.54
CA VAL A 292 -30.32 -26.38 -9.74
C VAL A 292 -31.04 -27.57 -9.15
N LYS A 293 -31.18 -28.64 -9.91
CA LYS A 293 -31.86 -29.88 -9.49
C LYS A 293 -30.82 -30.75 -8.81
N GLY A 294 -31.14 -31.19 -7.60
CA GLY A 294 -30.33 -32.14 -6.88
C GLY A 294 -30.77 -33.57 -7.21
N ASP A 295 -29.84 -34.49 -7.40
CA ASP A 295 -30.12 -35.91 -7.54
C ASP A 295 -29.23 -36.79 -6.65
N ILE A 296 -28.91 -38.02 -7.03
CA ILE A 296 -28.02 -38.90 -6.24
C ILE A 296 -26.94 -39.54 -7.12
N GLN A 297 -26.83 -39.07 -8.35
CA GLN A 297 -26.03 -39.65 -9.40
C GLN A 297 -24.65 -38.99 -9.36
N VAL A 298 -23.62 -39.81 -9.16
CA VAL A 298 -22.24 -39.29 -9.12
C VAL A 298 -21.79 -38.90 -10.51
N GLU A 299 -21.75 -37.60 -10.76
CA GLU A 299 -21.21 -37.01 -11.98
C GLU A 299 -20.06 -36.02 -11.71
N GLY A 300 -19.56 -35.34 -12.74
CA GLY A 300 -18.52 -34.32 -12.57
C GLY A 300 -19.13 -33.01 -12.06
N ASN A 301 -18.31 -32.04 -11.65
CA ASN A 301 -18.82 -30.67 -11.55
C ASN A 301 -19.16 -30.17 -12.95
N GLU A 302 -20.30 -29.50 -13.08
CA GLU A 302 -20.82 -29.09 -14.37
C GLU A 302 -21.11 -27.59 -14.42
N ASN A 303 -21.25 -27.02 -15.62
CA ASN A 303 -21.59 -25.61 -15.79
C ASN A 303 -22.79 -25.38 -16.71
N PHE A 304 -23.54 -24.32 -16.42
CA PHE A 304 -24.52 -23.71 -17.32
C PHE A 304 -24.29 -22.20 -17.37
N PHE A 305 -24.90 -21.53 -18.33
CA PHE A 305 -24.71 -20.09 -18.54
C PHE A 305 -26.03 -19.34 -18.35
N VAL A 306 -25.97 -18.09 -17.89
CA VAL A 306 -27.07 -17.12 -17.92
C VAL A 306 -26.67 -15.99 -18.86
N ASN A 307 -27.25 -15.97 -20.06
CA ASN A 307 -26.91 -15.00 -21.10
C ASN A 307 -27.84 -13.80 -21.04
N LEU A 308 -27.27 -12.60 -20.92
CA LEU A 308 -27.95 -11.33 -21.05
C LEU A 308 -28.08 -10.94 -22.53
N SER A 309 -29.24 -10.40 -22.92
CA SER A 309 -29.52 -9.97 -24.29
C SER A 309 -30.58 -8.88 -24.31
N ASN A 310 -30.71 -8.20 -25.47
CA ASN A 310 -31.79 -7.25 -25.73
C ASN A 310 -31.95 -6.20 -24.60
N ALA A 311 -30.84 -5.57 -24.18
CA ALA A 311 -30.91 -4.48 -23.22
C ALA A 311 -31.67 -3.28 -23.79
N ASN A 312 -32.44 -2.61 -22.94
CA ASN A 312 -33.23 -1.43 -23.26
C ASN A 312 -32.90 -0.32 -22.25
N ASN A 313 -32.65 0.90 -22.76
CA ASN A 313 -32.15 2.06 -22.01
C ASN A 313 -30.84 1.77 -21.22
N ALA A 314 -30.07 0.78 -21.68
CA ALA A 314 -28.78 0.40 -21.14
C ALA A 314 -28.02 -0.42 -22.19
N THR A 315 -26.70 -0.54 -22.04
CA THR A 315 -25.86 -1.44 -22.82
C THR A 315 -25.54 -2.72 -22.03
N ILE A 316 -24.85 -3.70 -22.63
CA ILE A 316 -24.39 -4.92 -21.92
C ILE A 316 -22.87 -4.93 -22.01
N ALA A 317 -22.20 -4.76 -20.86
CA ALA A 317 -20.75 -4.81 -20.75
C ALA A 317 -20.26 -6.25 -20.55
N ASP A 318 -20.98 -7.01 -19.73
CA ASP A 318 -20.75 -8.44 -19.53
C ASP A 318 -22.05 -9.21 -19.76
N ALA A 319 -22.03 -10.08 -20.76
CA ALA A 319 -23.23 -10.71 -21.31
C ALA A 319 -23.47 -12.13 -20.78
N GLN A 320 -22.57 -12.71 -19.98
CA GLN A 320 -22.68 -14.12 -19.61
C GLN A 320 -22.21 -14.38 -18.17
N GLY A 321 -23.15 -14.79 -17.32
CA GLY A 321 -22.82 -15.34 -16.00
C GLY A 321 -22.69 -16.86 -16.07
N VAL A 322 -21.66 -17.41 -15.45
CA VAL A 322 -21.38 -18.85 -15.38
C VAL A 322 -21.91 -19.42 -14.07
N GLY A 323 -22.82 -20.39 -14.16
CA GLY A 323 -23.30 -21.19 -13.03
C GLY A 323 -22.56 -22.51 -12.96
N THR A 324 -21.75 -22.71 -11.92
CA THR A 324 -21.07 -23.99 -11.66
C THR A 324 -21.85 -24.81 -10.64
N ILE A 325 -22.31 -25.98 -11.05
CA ILE A 325 -22.96 -26.98 -10.20
C ILE A 325 -21.87 -27.91 -9.66
N ILE A 326 -21.72 -27.96 -8.34
CA ILE A 326 -20.81 -28.89 -7.66
C ILE A 326 -21.58 -30.17 -7.37
N ASN A 327 -21.08 -31.31 -7.85
CA ASN A 327 -21.63 -32.61 -7.47
C ASN A 327 -21.30 -32.90 -6.00
N ASP A 328 -22.35 -33.11 -5.18
CA ASP A 328 -22.26 -33.48 -3.76
C ASP A 328 -22.76 -34.91 -3.47
N ASP A 329 -23.03 -35.70 -4.50
CA ASP A 329 -23.53 -37.06 -4.39
C ASP A 329 -22.45 -38.13 -4.25
N THR A 330 -22.83 -39.24 -3.61
CA THR A 330 -21.97 -40.39 -3.32
C THR A 330 -22.62 -41.69 -3.81
N GLY A 331 -21.90 -42.49 -4.59
CA GLY A 331 -22.44 -43.41 -5.60
C GLY A 331 -23.30 -44.58 -5.15
N ALA A 332 -24.60 -44.37 -4.97
CA ALA A 332 -25.56 -45.46 -4.76
C ALA A 332 -25.89 -46.22 -6.08
N GLY A 333 -24.94 -47.01 -6.60
CA GLY A 333 -25.12 -47.86 -7.79
C GLY A 333 -23.89 -48.68 -8.20
N VAL A 334 -22.78 -48.50 -7.50
CA VAL A 334 -21.50 -49.17 -7.74
C VAL A 334 -21.28 -50.28 -6.68
N PRO A 335 -20.49 -51.35 -6.94
CA PRO A 335 -20.32 -52.45 -5.99
C PRO A 335 -19.80 -51.96 -4.64
N GLN A 336 -20.29 -52.54 -3.56
CA GLN A 336 -19.91 -52.16 -2.21
C GLN A 336 -18.59 -52.83 -1.81
N ILE A 337 -17.65 -52.06 -1.28
CA ILE A 337 -16.40 -52.54 -0.70
C ILE A 337 -16.60 -52.81 0.79
N SER A 338 -16.16 -53.97 1.25
CA SER A 338 -16.03 -54.30 2.66
C SER A 338 -14.63 -54.86 2.95
N ILE A 339 -14.13 -54.72 4.17
CA ILE A 339 -12.84 -55.26 4.59
C ILE A 339 -13.04 -56.16 5.82
N SER A 340 -12.33 -57.29 5.89
CA SER A 340 -12.47 -58.24 7.00
C SER A 340 -11.65 -57.85 8.24
N ASP A 341 -12.17 -58.12 9.43
CA ASP A 341 -11.37 -58.15 10.66
C ASP A 341 -10.47 -59.39 10.73
N THR A 342 -9.33 -59.28 11.43
CA THR A 342 -8.35 -60.37 11.54
C THR A 342 -7.54 -60.28 12.83
N THR A 343 -6.93 -61.38 13.26
CA THR A 343 -6.19 -61.49 14.53
C THR A 343 -4.88 -62.23 14.36
N ILE A 344 -3.81 -61.79 15.05
CA ILE A 344 -2.51 -62.46 15.08
C ILE A 344 -1.80 -62.24 16.42
N THR A 345 -0.93 -63.18 16.78
CA THR A 345 -0.02 -63.06 17.93
C THR A 345 1.31 -62.45 17.50
N GLU A 346 1.74 -61.36 18.13
CA GLU A 346 2.87 -60.53 17.68
C GLU A 346 4.22 -61.27 17.68
N GLY A 347 4.47 -62.09 18.71
CA GLY A 347 5.74 -62.78 18.91
C GLY A 347 6.84 -61.87 19.47
N ASN A 348 7.92 -62.47 19.95
CA ASN A 348 8.87 -61.80 20.84
C ASN A 348 9.87 -60.82 20.16
N SER A 349 9.89 -60.75 18.82
CA SER A 349 10.76 -59.86 18.03
C SER A 349 10.44 -59.95 16.52
N GLY A 350 10.89 -58.96 15.75
CA GLY A 350 10.79 -58.96 14.29
C GLY A 350 9.42 -58.52 13.78
N THR A 351 9.03 -58.95 12.58
CA THR A 351 7.71 -58.60 12.01
C THR A 351 6.95 -59.82 11.51
N LYS A 352 5.64 -59.87 11.76
CA LYS A 352 4.70 -60.86 11.21
C LYS A 352 3.65 -60.19 10.35
N ASN A 353 3.18 -60.88 9.32
CA ASN A 353 2.24 -60.32 8.36
C ASN A 353 0.78 -60.65 8.73
N LEU A 354 0.03 -59.64 9.17
CA LEU A 354 -1.42 -59.71 9.33
C LEU A 354 -2.12 -59.34 8.01
N THR A 355 -2.94 -60.25 7.48
CA THR A 355 -3.57 -60.08 6.17
C THR A 355 -5.07 -59.87 6.29
N PHE A 356 -5.55 -58.78 5.72
CA PHE A 356 -6.95 -58.37 5.63
C PHE A 356 -7.46 -58.65 4.22
N THR A 357 -8.67 -59.18 4.10
CA THR A 357 -9.33 -59.39 2.80
C THR A 357 -10.32 -58.27 2.54
N VAL A 358 -10.14 -57.55 1.43
CA VAL A 358 -11.07 -56.53 0.93
C VAL A 358 -11.91 -57.15 -0.18
N ARG A 359 -13.24 -57.02 -0.10
CA ARG A 359 -14.21 -57.65 -1.01
C ARG A 359 -15.12 -56.62 -1.66
N LEU A 360 -15.51 -56.90 -2.91
CA LEU A 360 -16.63 -56.23 -3.59
C LEU A 360 -17.90 -57.07 -3.43
N SER A 361 -19.05 -56.42 -3.23
CA SER A 361 -20.37 -57.08 -3.12
C SER A 361 -20.83 -57.72 -4.42
N ALA A 362 -20.32 -57.25 -5.56
CA ALA A 362 -20.50 -57.82 -6.89
C ALA A 362 -19.31 -57.45 -7.79
N ALA A 363 -19.08 -58.21 -8.86
CA ALA A 363 -18.06 -57.88 -9.84
C ALA A 363 -18.42 -56.59 -10.60
N SER A 364 -17.47 -55.66 -10.74
CA SER A 364 -17.63 -54.47 -11.57
C SER A 364 -17.20 -54.74 -13.02
N PRO A 365 -17.90 -54.20 -14.04
CA PRO A 365 -17.41 -54.18 -15.41
C PRO A 365 -16.31 -53.13 -15.64
N GLN A 366 -16.09 -52.23 -14.68
CA GLN A 366 -15.06 -51.19 -14.70
C GLN A 366 -14.00 -51.47 -13.62
N THR A 367 -12.79 -50.94 -13.79
CA THR A 367 -11.75 -51.01 -12.76
C THR A 367 -12.20 -50.25 -11.51
N VAL A 368 -12.16 -50.90 -10.35
CA VAL A 368 -12.46 -50.29 -9.05
C VAL A 368 -11.16 -50.05 -8.31
N SER A 369 -10.97 -48.86 -7.74
CA SER A 369 -9.83 -48.60 -6.86
C SER A 369 -10.28 -48.04 -5.53
N VAL A 370 -9.63 -48.42 -4.45
CA VAL A 370 -9.86 -47.86 -3.11
C VAL A 370 -8.53 -47.60 -2.43
N ASN A 371 -8.36 -46.41 -1.87
CA ASN A 371 -7.23 -46.15 -1.01
C ASN A 371 -7.46 -46.81 0.34
N TYR A 372 -6.39 -47.27 0.96
CA TYR A 372 -6.41 -47.72 2.34
C TYR A 372 -5.29 -47.03 3.11
N ALA A 373 -5.54 -46.78 4.40
CA ALA A 373 -4.53 -46.35 5.33
C ALA A 373 -4.81 -46.97 6.71
N THR A 374 -3.78 -47.49 7.35
CA THR A 374 -3.88 -47.93 8.74
C THR A 374 -4.06 -46.73 9.68
N ALA A 375 -4.86 -46.89 10.75
CA ALA A 375 -5.05 -45.92 11.81
C ALA A 375 -5.03 -46.61 13.18
N ASN A 376 -4.43 -45.94 14.16
CA ASN A 376 -4.27 -46.47 15.51
C ASN A 376 -5.66 -46.69 16.18
N ASP A 377 -5.75 -47.69 17.05
CA ASP A 377 -6.83 -47.84 18.04
C ASP A 377 -6.22 -47.98 19.43
N THR A 378 -6.16 -49.19 20.00
CA THR A 378 -5.34 -49.42 21.20
C THR A 378 -3.88 -49.71 20.83
N ALA A 379 -3.65 -50.33 19.67
CA ALA A 379 -2.34 -50.45 19.03
C ALA A 379 -2.01 -49.19 18.21
N THR A 380 -0.75 -48.79 18.26
CA THR A 380 -0.15 -47.57 17.71
C THR A 380 0.86 -47.88 16.61
N ALA A 381 0.69 -47.24 15.44
CA ALA A 381 1.62 -47.38 14.34
C ALA A 381 3.02 -46.88 14.71
N GLY A 382 4.04 -47.68 14.39
CA GLY A 382 5.42 -47.43 14.78
C GLY A 382 5.86 -48.33 15.92
N SER A 383 5.02 -48.54 16.94
CA SER A 383 5.28 -49.48 18.05
C SER A 383 4.83 -50.89 17.66
N ASP A 384 3.52 -51.07 17.42
CA ASP A 384 2.92 -52.42 17.41
C ASP A 384 2.69 -52.92 15.98
N TYR A 385 2.61 -51.99 15.01
CA TYR A 385 2.55 -52.32 13.59
C TYR A 385 3.17 -51.23 12.71
N THR A 386 3.52 -51.57 11.47
CA THR A 386 4.04 -50.59 10.51
C THR A 386 2.89 -49.91 9.78
N ALA A 387 2.80 -48.59 9.88
CA ALA A 387 1.82 -47.81 9.14
C ALA A 387 1.92 -48.13 7.65
N LYS A 388 0.79 -48.43 7.02
CA LYS A 388 0.75 -48.69 5.58
C LYS A 388 -0.44 -47.98 4.98
N SER A 389 -0.17 -47.26 3.91
CA SER A 389 -1.18 -46.73 3.01
C SER A 389 -0.88 -47.13 1.58
N GLY A 390 -1.89 -47.06 0.73
CA GLY A 390 -1.75 -47.36 -0.69
C GLY A 390 -3.10 -47.39 -1.38
N THR A 391 -3.09 -47.76 -2.65
CA THR A 391 -4.29 -47.93 -3.47
C THR A 391 -4.43 -49.40 -3.84
N LEU A 392 -5.60 -49.98 -3.56
CA LEU A 392 -5.98 -51.33 -3.94
C LEU A 392 -6.86 -51.27 -5.19
N THR A 393 -6.41 -51.88 -6.28
CA THR A 393 -7.11 -51.87 -7.58
C THR A 393 -7.67 -53.26 -7.90
N PHE A 394 -8.96 -53.34 -8.14
CA PHE A 394 -9.68 -54.50 -8.68
C PHE A 394 -9.87 -54.28 -10.18
N ASN A 395 -9.27 -55.14 -11.00
CA ASN A 395 -9.55 -55.15 -12.43
C ASN A 395 -10.98 -55.64 -12.70
N PRO A 396 -11.59 -55.34 -13.86
CA PRO A 396 -12.93 -55.81 -14.20
C PRO A 396 -13.09 -57.32 -13.97
N GLY A 397 -14.13 -57.71 -13.22
CA GLY A 397 -14.40 -59.10 -12.85
C GLY A 397 -13.78 -59.59 -11.53
N GLU A 398 -12.78 -58.91 -10.96
CA GLU A 398 -12.21 -59.27 -9.65
C GLU A 398 -13.14 -58.85 -8.51
N VAL A 399 -13.31 -59.70 -7.48
CA VAL A 399 -14.19 -59.42 -6.32
C VAL A 399 -13.48 -59.45 -4.96
N SER A 400 -12.20 -59.81 -4.91
CA SER A 400 -11.43 -59.85 -3.65
C SER A 400 -9.95 -59.55 -3.87
N LYS A 401 -9.37 -58.77 -2.96
CA LYS A 401 -7.92 -58.49 -2.86
C LYS A 401 -7.50 -58.50 -1.39
N THR A 402 -6.20 -58.53 -1.12
CA THR A 402 -5.68 -58.57 0.25
C THR A 402 -4.77 -57.38 0.54
N ILE A 403 -4.83 -56.87 1.77
CA ILE A 403 -3.88 -55.91 2.33
C ILE A 403 -3.10 -56.63 3.43
N THR A 404 -1.77 -56.58 3.35
CA THR A 404 -0.89 -57.15 4.38
C THR A 404 -0.20 -56.05 5.16
N ILE A 405 -0.35 -56.08 6.48
CA ILE A 405 0.27 -55.17 7.46
C ILE A 405 1.32 -55.94 8.25
N ALA A 406 2.50 -55.37 8.41
CA ALA A 406 3.55 -55.93 9.25
C ALA A 406 3.29 -55.53 10.70
N ILE A 407 2.96 -56.50 11.55
CA ILE A 407 2.87 -56.39 13.02
C ILE A 407 4.27 -56.56 13.58
N LYS A 408 4.69 -55.65 14.45
CA LYS A 408 5.98 -55.69 15.11
C LYS A 408 5.82 -56.50 16.38
N GLY A 409 6.71 -57.46 16.56
CA GLY A 409 6.80 -58.19 17.81
C GLY A 409 7.80 -57.51 18.74
N ASP A 410 7.50 -57.44 20.03
CA ASP A 410 8.44 -56.98 21.05
C ASP A 410 8.44 -57.89 22.29
N LEU A 411 8.75 -57.36 23.47
CA LEU A 411 8.83 -58.12 24.72
C LEU A 411 8.00 -57.46 25.83
N LEU A 412 7.13 -56.51 25.47
CA LEU A 412 6.36 -55.70 26.40
C LEU A 412 5.13 -56.50 26.82
N ASP A 413 4.91 -56.69 28.13
CA ASP A 413 3.68 -57.36 28.63
C ASP A 413 2.51 -56.39 28.53
N GLU A 414 1.58 -56.65 27.63
CA GLU A 414 0.47 -55.78 27.25
C GLU A 414 -0.89 -56.49 27.38
N VAL A 415 -1.96 -55.77 27.05
CA VAL A 415 -3.25 -56.41 26.78
C VAL A 415 -3.34 -56.70 25.29
N ASN A 416 -4.24 -57.59 24.86
CA ASN A 416 -4.51 -57.72 23.43
C ASN A 416 -4.96 -56.37 22.86
N GLU A 417 -4.32 -55.94 21.79
CA GLU A 417 -4.49 -54.62 21.20
C GLU A 417 -5.15 -54.67 19.83
N ARG A 418 -5.63 -53.52 19.32
CA ARG A 418 -6.29 -53.43 18.01
C ARG A 418 -5.82 -52.20 17.24
N PHE A 419 -5.81 -52.28 15.93
CA PHE A 419 -5.71 -51.14 15.02
C PHE A 419 -6.72 -51.28 13.88
N ARG A 420 -6.93 -50.20 13.12
CA ARG A 420 -7.89 -50.17 12.01
C ARG A 420 -7.18 -50.00 10.67
N ILE A 421 -7.78 -50.54 9.61
CA ILE A 421 -7.51 -50.15 8.22
C ILE A 421 -8.72 -49.39 7.71
N ASN A 422 -8.53 -48.08 7.48
CA ASN A 422 -9.56 -47.21 6.94
C ASN A 422 -9.48 -47.24 5.41
N LEU A 423 -10.61 -47.52 4.77
CA LEU A 423 -10.78 -47.39 3.33
C LEU A 423 -11.25 -45.97 2.99
N SER A 424 -10.69 -45.37 1.94
CA SER A 424 -10.99 -44.01 1.49
C SER A 424 -10.80 -43.85 -0.02
N ASN A 425 -11.19 -42.71 -0.58
CA ASN A 425 -10.98 -42.33 -1.99
C ASN A 425 -11.33 -43.46 -2.97
N VAL A 426 -12.49 -44.08 -2.77
CA VAL A 426 -12.98 -45.14 -3.64
C VAL A 426 -13.41 -44.58 -4.99
N ILE A 427 -13.10 -45.28 -6.08
CA ILE A 427 -13.50 -44.97 -7.46
C ILE A 427 -14.26 -46.16 -8.01
N ASN A 428 -15.40 -45.92 -8.66
CA ASN A 428 -16.27 -46.94 -9.28
C ASN A 428 -16.84 -48.00 -8.31
N ALA A 429 -16.88 -47.70 -7.00
CA ALA A 429 -17.46 -48.49 -5.91
C ALA A 429 -17.86 -47.56 -4.76
N THR A 430 -18.65 -48.04 -3.81
CA THR A 430 -18.87 -47.38 -2.51
C THR A 430 -18.40 -48.28 -1.40
N ILE A 431 -18.19 -47.76 -0.20
CA ILE A 431 -17.67 -48.54 0.92
C ILE A 431 -18.83 -48.88 1.87
N SER A 432 -19.21 -50.16 1.96
CA SER A 432 -20.21 -50.66 2.93
C SER A 432 -19.62 -50.93 4.31
N ASP A 433 -18.34 -51.26 4.37
CA ASP A 433 -17.59 -51.40 5.61
C ASP A 433 -16.22 -50.78 5.40
N SER A 434 -16.02 -49.63 6.04
CA SER A 434 -14.85 -48.78 5.83
C SER A 434 -13.69 -49.11 6.76
N GLN A 435 -13.85 -50.06 7.69
CA GLN A 435 -12.86 -50.32 8.73
C GLN A 435 -12.63 -51.82 8.93
N GLY A 436 -11.42 -52.28 8.62
CA GLY A 436 -10.97 -53.61 9.03
C GLY A 436 -10.23 -53.50 10.35
N ILE A 437 -10.64 -54.26 11.36
CA ILE A 437 -10.01 -54.28 12.68
C ILE A 437 -8.96 -55.41 12.72
N GLY A 438 -7.69 -55.03 12.91
CA GLY A 438 -6.61 -55.96 13.22
C GLY A 438 -6.45 -56.08 14.72
N THR A 439 -6.56 -57.28 15.28
CA THR A 439 -6.28 -57.55 16.69
C THR A 439 -4.90 -58.20 16.84
N ILE A 440 -4.05 -57.63 17.67
CA ILE A 440 -2.73 -58.15 18.04
C ILE A 440 -2.88 -58.77 19.43
N THR A 441 -2.52 -60.05 19.59
CA THR A 441 -2.57 -60.71 20.90
C THR A 441 -1.17 -60.79 21.51
N ASP A 442 -1.05 -60.33 22.75
CA ASP A 442 0.20 -60.36 23.52
C ASP A 442 0.54 -61.77 23.99
N ASN A 443 1.82 -62.11 23.94
CA ASN A 443 2.38 -63.37 24.39
C ASN A 443 3.64 -63.23 25.25
N ASP A 444 3.96 -62.02 25.72
CA ASP A 444 5.16 -61.74 26.48
C ASP A 444 4.99 -61.99 27.98
N ALA A 445 6.13 -62.09 28.66
CA ALA A 445 6.18 -62.52 30.04
C ALA A 445 5.94 -61.33 30.99
N THR A 446 5.00 -61.49 31.90
CA THR A 446 4.68 -60.48 32.92
C THR A 446 5.93 -60.12 33.76
N PRO A 447 6.27 -58.83 33.94
CA PRO A 447 7.53 -58.41 34.55
C PRO A 447 7.58 -58.64 36.07
N SER A 448 8.75 -58.45 36.68
CA SER A 448 8.97 -58.61 38.12
C SER A 448 9.48 -57.32 38.78
N PHE A 449 8.97 -56.98 39.96
CA PHE A 449 9.47 -55.91 40.80
C PHE A 449 10.74 -56.33 41.55
N ARG A 450 11.68 -55.40 41.62
CA ARG A 450 12.84 -55.41 42.51
C ARG A 450 12.97 -54.04 43.16
N ILE A 451 13.56 -53.96 44.33
CA ILE A 451 13.84 -52.69 45.02
C ILE A 451 15.36 -52.55 45.20
N ASN A 452 15.89 -51.34 45.01
CA ASN A 452 17.31 -51.12 45.25
C ASN A 452 17.59 -50.89 46.74
N ASN A 453 18.86 -51.00 47.10
CA ASN A 453 19.36 -50.48 48.37
C ASN A 453 19.66 -48.99 48.21
N VAL A 454 19.39 -48.20 49.24
CA VAL A 454 19.63 -46.76 49.27
C VAL A 454 20.57 -46.47 50.40
N SER A 455 21.58 -45.64 50.14
CA SER A 455 22.39 -45.05 51.19
C SER A 455 22.10 -43.55 51.16
N LEU A 456 21.58 -42.99 52.25
CA LEU A 456 21.35 -41.56 52.37
C LEU A 456 21.88 -41.10 53.70
N SER A 457 22.37 -39.89 53.73
CA SER A 457 22.82 -39.30 54.96
C SER A 457 21.76 -38.56 55.75
N GLU A 458 21.85 -38.66 57.08
CA GLU A 458 20.80 -38.26 58.01
C GLU A 458 20.55 -36.75 58.03
N GLY A 459 21.62 -35.95 57.87
CA GLY A 459 21.61 -34.50 58.01
C GLY A 459 21.47 -34.00 59.43
N ASN A 460 21.92 -32.77 59.66
CA ASN A 460 22.08 -32.19 61.00
C ASN A 460 20.80 -31.95 61.82
N ASN A 461 19.61 -31.94 61.20
CA ASN A 461 18.31 -31.73 61.86
C ASN A 461 17.14 -32.01 60.90
N GLY A 462 15.97 -32.32 61.43
CA GLY A 462 14.73 -32.48 60.65
C GLY A 462 14.62 -33.84 60.00
N THR A 463 13.92 -33.93 58.85
CA THR A 463 13.76 -35.20 58.14
C THR A 463 14.26 -35.11 56.70
N LYS A 464 15.07 -36.07 56.26
CA LYS A 464 15.46 -36.27 54.85
C LYS A 464 14.86 -37.55 54.29
N ASN A 465 14.43 -37.56 53.03
CA ASN A 465 13.78 -38.74 52.46
C ASN A 465 14.78 -39.70 51.79
N ALA A 466 15.07 -40.84 52.41
CA ALA A 466 15.69 -41.98 51.74
C ALA A 466 14.76 -42.50 50.64
N THR A 467 15.19 -42.32 49.40
CA THR A 467 14.36 -42.51 48.21
C THR A 467 14.69 -43.85 47.56
N PHE A 468 13.94 -44.91 47.92
CA PHE A 468 14.09 -46.25 47.34
C PHE A 468 13.43 -46.32 46.00
N THR A 469 14.17 -46.70 44.98
CA THR A 469 13.66 -46.98 43.65
C THR A 469 13.25 -48.44 43.55
N VAL A 470 11.95 -48.66 43.43
CA VAL A 470 11.39 -49.93 43.00
C VAL A 470 11.40 -49.93 41.47
N SER A 471 11.96 -50.97 40.86
CA SER A 471 12.08 -51.14 39.41
C SER A 471 11.39 -52.42 38.93
N LEU A 472 10.84 -52.38 37.72
CA LEU A 472 10.38 -53.56 36.99
C LEU A 472 11.51 -54.13 36.12
N SER A 473 11.55 -55.46 35.97
CA SER A 473 12.55 -56.17 35.15
C SER A 473 12.42 -55.89 33.65
N ALA A 474 11.24 -55.50 33.21
CA ALA A 474 10.92 -54.98 31.89
C ALA A 474 9.77 -53.98 32.03
N ALA A 475 9.60 -53.09 31.05
CA ALA A 475 8.37 -52.31 31.00
C ALA A 475 7.16 -53.25 30.86
N SER A 476 6.00 -52.81 31.32
CA SER A 476 4.70 -53.42 31.01
C SER A 476 3.86 -52.36 30.32
N GLY A 477 3.09 -52.73 29.29
CA GLY A 477 2.01 -51.90 28.75
C GLY A 477 0.79 -51.84 29.66
N ARG A 478 0.81 -52.56 30.79
CA ARG A 478 -0.26 -52.60 31.79
C ARG A 478 0.14 -51.79 33.03
N THR A 479 -0.87 -51.30 33.74
CA THR A 479 -0.64 -50.73 35.08
C THR A 479 -0.31 -51.87 36.05
N THR A 480 0.87 -51.78 36.68
CA THR A 480 1.34 -52.74 37.69
C THR A 480 1.39 -52.09 39.06
N SER A 481 1.24 -52.85 40.14
CA SER A 481 1.34 -52.29 41.49
C SER A 481 1.97 -53.25 42.47
N VAL A 482 2.58 -52.72 43.53
CA VAL A 482 3.19 -53.48 44.63
C VAL A 482 3.05 -52.72 45.93
N ASN A 483 2.72 -53.44 47.01
CA ASN A 483 2.68 -52.87 48.35
C ASN A 483 4.10 -52.81 48.93
N PHE A 484 4.36 -51.86 49.82
CA PHE A 484 5.61 -51.81 50.57
C PHE A 484 5.37 -51.49 52.05
N THR A 485 6.27 -51.95 52.90
CA THR A 485 6.31 -51.59 54.33
C THR A 485 7.75 -51.58 54.83
N THR A 486 8.11 -50.59 55.66
CA THR A 486 9.42 -50.55 56.32
C THR A 486 9.52 -51.55 57.47
N ALA A 487 10.73 -52.00 57.80
CA ALA A 487 11.06 -52.80 58.98
C ALA A 487 12.45 -52.43 59.55
N ASN A 488 12.61 -52.51 60.86
CA ASN A 488 13.87 -52.15 61.54
C ASN A 488 15.03 -53.08 61.17
N GLY A 489 16.24 -52.51 61.12
CA GLY A 489 17.52 -53.23 61.04
C GLY A 489 18.37 -52.90 62.26
N THR A 490 19.53 -52.25 62.06
CA THR A 490 20.24 -51.58 63.17
C THR A 490 19.64 -50.20 63.49
N ALA A 491 19.11 -49.51 62.48
CA ALA A 491 18.29 -48.32 62.63
C ALA A 491 16.88 -48.70 63.09
N ILE A 492 16.33 -47.93 64.03
CA ILE A 492 15.07 -48.11 64.72
C ILE A 492 14.07 -47.02 64.31
N ALA A 493 12.87 -47.44 63.92
CA ALA A 493 11.79 -46.50 63.61
C ALA A 493 11.48 -45.57 64.79
N ASP A 494 11.17 -44.31 64.47
CA ASP A 494 10.91 -43.17 65.36
C ASP A 494 12.15 -42.61 66.10
N SER A 495 13.32 -43.29 66.01
CA SER A 495 14.63 -42.74 66.39
C SER A 495 15.36 -42.23 65.15
N ASP A 496 15.57 -43.11 64.18
CA ASP A 496 16.51 -42.87 63.07
C ASP A 496 15.76 -42.71 61.73
N TYR A 497 14.52 -43.24 61.64
CA TYR A 497 13.64 -43.04 60.49
C TYR A 497 12.16 -43.17 60.87
N THR A 498 11.24 -42.65 60.04
CA THR A 498 9.80 -42.79 60.23
C THR A 498 9.26 -44.00 59.48
N ALA A 499 8.57 -44.91 60.17
CA ALA A 499 7.96 -46.09 59.54
C ALA A 499 6.97 -45.69 58.44
N THR A 500 7.11 -46.28 57.25
CA THR A 500 6.30 -45.95 56.07
C THR A 500 5.76 -47.22 55.43
N SER A 501 4.49 -47.19 55.00
CA SER A 501 3.88 -48.25 54.21
C SER A 501 2.93 -47.67 53.15
N GLY A 502 2.66 -48.43 52.09
CA GLY A 502 1.79 -47.95 51.02
C GLY A 502 1.72 -48.90 49.83
N ILE A 503 1.13 -48.41 48.73
CA ILE A 503 1.03 -49.11 47.45
C ILE A 503 1.68 -48.23 46.39
N LEU A 504 2.71 -48.74 45.71
CA LEU A 504 3.22 -48.15 44.48
C LEU A 504 2.45 -48.68 43.29
N THR A 505 1.93 -47.78 42.46
CA THR A 505 1.24 -48.11 41.20
C THR A 505 2.01 -47.51 40.04
N PHE A 506 2.50 -48.31 39.11
CA PHE A 506 3.26 -47.92 37.92
C PHE A 506 2.30 -47.83 36.75
N ALA A 507 2.30 -46.68 36.06
CA ALA A 507 1.57 -46.55 34.80
C ALA A 507 2.27 -47.37 33.70
N PRO A 508 1.57 -47.74 32.61
CA PRO A 508 2.19 -48.38 31.45
C PRO A 508 3.49 -47.69 31.00
N GLY A 509 4.51 -48.47 30.65
CA GLY A 509 5.84 -48.00 30.26
C GLY A 509 6.73 -47.51 31.42
N GLN A 510 6.18 -47.27 32.62
CA GLN A 510 7.00 -46.88 33.77
C GLN A 510 7.74 -48.10 34.31
N THR A 511 9.06 -48.03 34.33
CA THR A 511 9.92 -49.11 34.84
C THR A 511 10.45 -48.83 36.23
N SER A 512 10.24 -47.64 36.79
CA SER A 512 10.67 -47.28 38.14
C SER A 512 9.70 -46.32 38.85
N LYS A 513 9.56 -46.47 40.16
CA LYS A 513 8.93 -45.51 41.07
C LYS A 513 9.68 -45.49 42.39
N THR A 514 9.50 -44.41 43.13
CA THR A 514 10.21 -44.23 44.39
C THR A 514 9.31 -44.34 45.62
N ILE A 515 9.87 -44.89 46.68
CA ILE A 515 9.35 -44.86 48.05
C ILE A 515 10.23 -43.89 48.81
N ASN A 516 9.61 -42.89 49.43
CA ASN A 516 10.32 -41.96 50.29
C ASN A 516 10.12 -42.39 51.73
N VAL A 517 11.20 -42.75 52.42
CA VAL A 517 11.22 -43.01 53.87
C VAL A 517 11.94 -41.85 54.54
N ALA A 518 11.26 -41.15 55.44
CA ALA A 518 11.86 -40.02 56.15
C ALA A 518 12.89 -40.52 57.18
N ILE A 519 14.15 -40.25 56.94
CA ILE A 519 15.28 -40.38 57.87
C ILE A 519 15.25 -39.19 58.80
N LEU A 520 15.39 -39.43 60.10
CA LEU A 520 15.43 -38.39 61.13
C LEU A 520 16.89 -37.98 61.28
N GLY A 521 17.17 -36.72 60.97
CA GLY A 521 18.52 -36.18 61.01
C GLY A 521 18.86 -35.59 62.37
N ASP A 522 20.05 -35.86 62.86
CA ASP A 522 20.65 -35.17 63.98
C ASP A 522 22.13 -34.81 63.73
N THR A 523 22.82 -34.29 64.76
CA THR A 523 24.24 -33.87 64.66
C THR A 523 25.19 -34.81 65.40
N ILE A 524 24.75 -36.04 65.66
CA ILE A 524 25.48 -37.03 66.43
C ILE A 524 26.29 -37.86 65.44
N ILE A 525 27.61 -37.72 65.54
CA ILE A 525 28.53 -38.58 64.80
C ILE A 525 28.31 -40.03 65.25
N GLU A 526 27.77 -40.84 64.34
CA GLU A 526 27.45 -42.23 64.59
C GLU A 526 27.89 -43.14 63.42
N PRO A 527 28.08 -44.46 63.65
CA PRO A 527 28.37 -45.36 62.55
C PRO A 527 27.14 -45.51 61.67
N ASN A 528 27.36 -45.66 60.35
CA ASN A 528 26.26 -45.90 59.42
C ASN A 528 25.34 -47.05 59.87
N GLU A 529 24.03 -46.78 59.91
CA GLU A 529 22.99 -47.71 60.36
C GLU A 529 22.12 -48.21 59.21
N THR A 530 21.27 -49.23 59.43
CA THR A 530 20.46 -49.83 58.37
C THR A 530 19.02 -50.14 58.78
N PHE A 531 18.07 -49.98 57.86
CA PHE A 531 16.67 -50.45 57.94
C PHE A 531 16.25 -51.11 56.63
N PHE A 532 15.06 -51.71 56.57
CA PHE A 532 14.56 -52.45 55.40
C PHE A 532 13.25 -51.86 54.88
N VAL A 533 13.03 -51.99 53.57
CA VAL A 533 11.76 -51.73 52.87
C VAL A 533 11.34 -53.01 52.15
N ASN A 534 10.27 -53.65 52.62
CA ASN A 534 9.81 -54.94 52.12
C ASN A 534 8.64 -54.77 51.13
N LEU A 535 8.72 -55.39 49.96
CA LEU A 535 7.68 -55.43 48.95
C LEU A 535 6.73 -56.63 49.15
N SER A 536 5.44 -56.45 48.83
CA SER A 536 4.44 -57.52 48.90
C SER A 536 3.26 -57.28 47.96
N ASN A 537 2.42 -58.30 47.75
CA ASN A 537 1.13 -58.19 47.04
C ASN A 537 1.20 -57.54 45.64
N ALA A 538 2.13 -57.97 44.80
CA ALA A 538 2.24 -57.45 43.44
C ALA A 538 1.03 -57.80 42.56
N THR A 539 0.59 -56.87 41.70
CA THR A 539 -0.49 -57.02 40.72
C THR A 539 0.05 -56.74 39.31
N ASN A 540 -0.32 -57.60 38.34
CA ASN A 540 0.20 -57.58 36.95
C ASN A 540 1.74 -57.60 36.87
N ALA A 541 2.40 -58.10 37.91
CA ALA A 541 3.84 -58.30 38.02
C ALA A 541 4.11 -59.34 39.12
N THR A 542 5.31 -59.93 39.09
CA THR A 542 5.84 -60.76 40.18
C THR A 542 6.81 -59.95 41.04
N ILE A 543 7.36 -60.51 42.13
CA ILE A 543 8.42 -59.87 42.93
C ILE A 543 9.65 -60.78 42.86
N SER A 544 10.76 -60.27 42.33
CA SER A 544 12.02 -61.00 42.19
C SER A 544 13.04 -60.65 43.28
N ASP A 545 12.94 -59.45 43.84
CA ASP A 545 13.67 -59.00 45.01
C ASP A 545 12.72 -58.20 45.89
N ASP A 546 12.40 -58.76 47.05
CA ASP A 546 11.36 -58.27 47.93
C ASP A 546 11.88 -57.34 49.04
N GLN A 547 13.19 -57.04 49.11
CA GLN A 547 13.74 -56.28 50.21
C GLN A 547 14.82 -55.26 49.80
N GLY A 548 14.53 -53.98 50.01
CA GLY A 548 15.50 -52.90 49.87
C GLY A 548 16.12 -52.57 51.22
N ILE A 549 17.44 -52.43 51.27
CA ILE A 549 18.19 -52.04 52.47
C ILE A 549 18.45 -50.54 52.41
N GLY A 550 17.96 -49.79 53.40
CA GLY A 550 18.30 -48.39 53.61
C GLY A 550 19.46 -48.28 54.56
N THR A 551 20.59 -47.74 54.12
CA THR A 551 21.71 -47.36 54.97
C THR A 551 21.62 -45.87 55.29
N ILE A 552 21.50 -45.52 56.56
CA ILE A 552 21.65 -44.14 57.04
C ILE A 552 23.15 -43.93 57.22
N THR A 553 23.74 -42.99 56.49
CA THR A 553 25.18 -42.68 56.59
C THR A 553 25.38 -41.37 57.30
N ASP A 554 26.25 -41.32 58.29
CA ASP A 554 26.59 -40.05 58.93
C ASP A 554 27.19 -39.07 57.88
N ASP A 555 26.51 -37.93 57.65
CA ASP A 555 26.99 -36.80 56.83
C ASP A 555 27.23 -35.53 57.62
N ASP A 556 27.68 -35.68 58.84
CA ASP A 556 28.42 -34.60 59.48
C ASP A 556 29.81 -34.38 58.79
N GLY A 557 29.82 -34.24 57.44
CA GLY A 557 30.91 -33.97 56.48
C GLY A 557 30.46 -33.21 55.18
N PRO A 558 31.37 -32.66 54.31
CA PRO A 558 31.05 -31.52 53.39
C PRO A 558 30.51 -31.83 51.93
N ALA A 559 29.83 -30.85 51.24
CA ALA A 559 28.87 -30.95 50.08
C ALA A 559 29.29 -30.37 48.65
N PRO A 560 28.48 -30.50 47.51
CA PRO A 560 28.86 -30.24 46.07
C PRO A 560 28.60 -28.82 45.44
N SER A 561 29.05 -28.56 44.18
CA SER A 561 29.32 -27.23 43.57
C SER A 561 28.23 -26.54 42.65
N PRO A 562 28.17 -25.18 42.51
CA PRO A 562 27.05 -24.39 41.89
C PRO A 562 27.09 -24.04 40.36
N GLN A 563 26.05 -23.35 39.83
CA GLN A 563 25.93 -22.86 38.43
C GLN A 563 25.66 -21.34 38.30
N ILE A 564 26.04 -20.65 37.21
CA ILE A 564 26.00 -19.17 37.03
C ILE A 564 25.01 -18.72 35.92
N SER A 565 24.30 -17.60 36.09
CA SER A 565 23.42 -16.94 35.08
C SER A 565 23.46 -15.40 35.16
N ILE A 566 23.01 -14.67 34.14
CA ILE A 566 23.02 -13.18 34.06
C ILE A 566 21.70 -12.64 33.50
N ASN A 567 21.27 -11.43 33.91
CA ASN A 567 20.02 -10.81 33.43
C ASN A 567 20.20 -9.82 32.26
N ASN A 568 19.09 -9.46 31.61
CA ASN A 568 19.00 -8.32 30.69
C ASN A 568 18.53 -7.06 31.44
N ILE A 569 18.91 -5.88 30.96
CA ILE A 569 18.56 -4.59 31.58
C ILE A 569 18.19 -3.52 30.55
N SER A 570 17.60 -2.43 31.02
CA SER A 570 17.44 -1.19 30.29
C SER A 570 17.88 -0.02 31.17
N VAL A 571 18.51 0.99 30.59
CA VAL A 571 19.06 2.15 31.30
C VAL A 571 18.86 3.39 30.43
N THR A 572 18.48 4.51 31.04
CA THR A 572 18.39 5.79 30.35
C THR A 572 19.78 6.40 30.23
N GLU A 573 20.11 6.85 29.03
CA GLU A 573 21.39 7.44 28.64
C GLU A 573 21.78 8.62 29.54
N GLY A 574 20.88 9.60 29.65
CA GLY A 574 21.04 10.82 30.42
C GLY A 574 21.82 11.89 29.66
N ASP A 575 21.47 13.16 29.88
CA ASP A 575 21.91 14.30 29.06
C ASP A 575 23.42 14.63 29.10
N SER A 576 24.18 14.07 30.06
CA SER A 576 25.63 14.27 30.19
C SER A 576 26.26 13.33 31.24
N GLY A 577 27.58 13.10 31.11
CA GLY A 577 28.36 12.38 32.12
C GLY A 577 28.26 10.88 31.94
N THR A 578 28.22 10.11 33.04
CA THR A 578 27.98 8.66 32.94
C THR A 578 26.86 8.19 33.85
N SER A 579 25.95 7.37 33.30
CA SER A 579 25.00 6.56 34.06
C SER A 579 25.51 5.11 34.14
N ASN A 580 24.86 4.25 34.92
CA ASN A 580 25.37 2.89 35.21
C ASN A 580 24.36 1.82 34.77
N ALA A 581 24.74 1.02 33.79
CA ALA A 581 24.11 -0.25 33.49
C ALA A 581 24.57 -1.31 34.51
N ILE A 582 23.67 -1.77 35.38
CA ILE A 582 24.00 -2.74 36.44
C ILE A 582 23.41 -4.11 36.10
N PHE A 583 24.28 -5.02 35.66
CA PHE A 583 23.94 -6.42 35.45
C PHE A 583 24.04 -7.20 36.77
N THR A 584 23.07 -8.07 37.03
CA THR A 584 23.07 -9.01 38.14
C THR A 584 23.40 -10.41 37.61
N VAL A 585 24.43 -11.01 38.20
CA VAL A 585 24.88 -12.39 37.94
C VAL A 585 24.52 -13.24 39.16
N SER A 586 23.90 -14.40 38.95
CA SER A 586 23.36 -15.25 40.03
C SER A 586 23.89 -16.69 39.99
N LEU A 587 24.09 -17.27 41.18
CA LEU A 587 24.42 -18.67 41.39
C LEU A 587 23.19 -19.52 41.73
N SER A 588 23.13 -20.75 41.23
CA SER A 588 22.04 -21.70 41.53
C SER A 588 22.08 -22.23 42.97
N ALA A 589 23.24 -22.17 43.62
CA ALA A 589 23.44 -22.56 45.01
C ALA A 589 24.64 -21.80 45.60
N ALA A 590 24.64 -21.63 46.92
CA ALA A 590 25.77 -21.08 47.66
C ALA A 590 26.93 -22.10 47.71
N SER A 591 28.17 -21.65 47.55
CA SER A 591 29.37 -22.50 47.63
C SER A 591 30.24 -22.12 48.82
N ASN A 592 30.83 -23.10 49.49
CA ASN A 592 31.87 -22.86 50.51
C ASN A 592 33.24 -22.50 49.90
N GLN A 593 33.40 -22.68 48.58
CA GLN A 593 34.55 -22.28 47.80
C GLN A 593 34.23 -20.98 47.05
N THR A 594 35.22 -20.10 46.96
CA THR A 594 35.15 -18.92 46.10
C THR A 594 34.88 -19.34 44.64
N ILE A 595 33.89 -18.70 44.01
CA ILE A 595 33.56 -18.90 42.59
C ILE A 595 33.98 -17.64 41.85
N SER A 596 34.55 -17.78 40.66
CA SER A 596 34.84 -16.64 39.79
C SER A 596 34.35 -16.87 38.37
N VAL A 597 34.02 -15.79 37.66
CA VAL A 597 33.63 -15.79 36.25
C VAL A 597 34.17 -14.53 35.55
N ASN A 598 34.77 -14.70 34.37
CA ASN A 598 35.22 -13.56 33.57
C ASN A 598 34.04 -12.92 32.85
N TYR A 599 34.08 -11.61 32.66
CA TYR A 599 33.09 -10.89 31.87
C TYR A 599 33.74 -9.89 30.91
N GLY A 600 33.04 -9.59 29.80
CA GLY A 600 33.45 -8.55 28.85
C GLY A 600 32.27 -8.03 28.03
N THR A 601 32.22 -6.71 27.83
CA THR A 601 31.21 -6.06 26.97
C THR A 601 31.52 -6.26 25.48
N ALA A 602 30.48 -6.34 24.65
CA ALA A 602 30.58 -6.35 23.19
C ALA A 602 29.49 -5.47 22.58
N ASN A 603 29.84 -4.69 21.55
CA ASN A 603 28.92 -3.77 20.87
C ASN A 603 27.69 -4.51 20.33
N GLY A 604 26.53 -3.85 20.39
CA GLY A 604 25.33 -4.23 19.66
C GLY A 604 25.03 -3.16 18.61
N THR A 605 23.93 -2.43 18.77
CA THR A 605 23.77 -1.14 18.07
C THR A 605 24.53 -0.01 18.77
N ALA A 606 24.70 -0.10 20.09
CA ALA A 606 25.56 0.78 20.87
C ALA A 606 27.04 0.44 20.66
N VAL A 607 27.86 1.48 20.50
CA VAL A 607 29.29 1.51 20.24
C VAL A 607 30.07 1.92 21.50
N SER A 608 31.02 1.06 21.91
CA SER A 608 31.93 1.42 23.00
C SER A 608 32.72 2.70 22.69
N GLY A 609 32.75 3.59 23.68
CA GLY A 609 33.46 4.88 23.64
C GLY A 609 32.58 6.03 23.17
N LEU A 610 31.41 5.73 22.58
CA LEU A 610 30.35 6.70 22.30
C LEU A 610 29.27 6.61 23.38
N ASP A 611 28.61 5.45 23.51
CA ASP A 611 27.40 5.32 24.36
C ASP A 611 27.67 4.48 25.62
N TYR A 612 28.76 3.71 25.66
CA TYR A 612 29.20 3.03 26.88
C TYR A 612 30.71 2.83 26.95
N THR A 613 31.24 2.65 28.16
CA THR A 613 32.67 2.35 28.36
C THR A 613 32.91 0.85 28.33
N THR A 614 33.81 0.37 27.43
CA THR A 614 34.23 -1.04 27.43
C THR A 614 34.63 -1.47 28.82
N THR A 615 33.94 -2.49 29.34
CA THR A 615 34.16 -3.02 30.67
C THR A 615 34.46 -4.51 30.57
N SER A 616 35.55 -4.95 31.18
CA SER A 616 35.90 -6.36 31.30
C SER A 616 36.58 -6.63 32.63
N GLY A 617 36.47 -7.85 33.12
CA GLY A 617 37.02 -8.20 34.43
C GLY A 617 36.66 -9.61 34.87
N ILE A 618 36.81 -9.84 36.17
CA ILE A 618 36.45 -11.08 36.86
C ILE A 618 35.47 -10.70 37.96
N LEU A 619 34.28 -11.31 37.94
CA LEU A 619 33.35 -11.26 39.06
C LEU A 619 33.65 -12.45 39.97
N THR A 620 33.81 -12.18 41.26
CA THR A 620 34.08 -13.20 42.29
C THR A 620 32.91 -13.24 43.25
N PHE A 621 32.44 -14.44 43.57
CA PHE A 621 31.51 -14.72 44.65
C PHE A 621 32.34 -15.24 45.82
N ASP A 622 32.33 -14.51 46.92
CA ASP A 622 32.91 -15.01 48.17
C ASP A 622 32.10 -16.23 48.64
N PRO A 623 32.69 -17.10 49.50
CA PRO A 623 31.96 -18.22 50.04
C PRO A 623 30.59 -17.81 50.58
N TRP A 624 29.57 -18.53 50.13
CA TRP A 624 28.16 -18.36 50.45
C TRP A 624 27.42 -17.21 49.76
N GLU A 625 28.10 -16.38 48.96
CA GLU A 625 27.41 -15.44 48.08
C GLU A 625 26.70 -16.17 46.94
N THR A 626 25.57 -15.63 46.50
CA THR A 626 24.78 -16.18 45.38
C THR A 626 24.46 -15.15 44.31
N THR A 627 24.83 -13.89 44.53
CA THR A 627 24.60 -12.80 43.58
C THR A 627 25.79 -11.85 43.57
N GLY A 628 26.20 -11.41 42.39
CA GLY A 628 27.18 -10.36 42.20
C GLY A 628 26.73 -9.41 41.09
N THR A 629 27.21 -8.18 41.10
CA THR A 629 26.82 -7.17 40.10
C THR A 629 28.01 -6.73 39.27
N ILE A 630 27.77 -6.52 37.98
CA ILE A 630 28.74 -5.91 37.05
C ILE A 630 28.16 -4.57 36.60
N THR A 631 28.92 -3.51 36.81
CA THR A 631 28.53 -2.15 36.40
C THR A 631 29.27 -1.76 35.14
N VAL A 632 28.52 -1.37 34.11
CA VAL A 632 29.04 -0.80 32.86
C VAL A 632 28.64 0.67 32.82
N PRO A 633 29.60 1.63 32.75
CA PRO A 633 29.27 3.03 32.57
C PRO A 633 28.66 3.27 31.19
N ILE A 634 27.49 3.88 31.15
CA ILE A 634 26.84 4.43 29.96
C ILE A 634 27.29 5.88 29.86
N ILE A 635 27.65 6.33 28.67
CA ILE A 635 28.08 7.70 28.42
C ILE A 635 26.83 8.46 28.00
N GLY A 636 26.51 9.51 28.74
CA GLY A 636 25.37 10.36 28.42
C GLY A 636 25.81 11.55 27.58
N ASP A 637 25.01 11.91 26.59
CA ASP A 637 25.19 13.11 25.77
C ASP A 637 23.84 13.78 25.46
N LEU A 638 23.82 14.70 24.48
CA LEU A 638 22.62 15.43 24.07
C LEU A 638 22.17 15.02 22.65
N HIS A 639 22.73 13.94 22.12
CA HIS A 639 22.52 13.52 20.74
C HIS A 639 21.21 12.77 20.60
N VAL A 640 20.39 13.14 19.61
CA VAL A 640 19.08 12.51 19.43
C VAL A 640 19.24 11.20 18.68
N GLU A 641 19.32 10.11 19.43
CA GLU A 641 19.55 8.77 18.87
C GLU A 641 18.29 7.89 18.90
N THR A 642 18.41 6.65 18.44
CA THR A 642 17.38 5.63 18.70
C THR A 642 17.74 4.85 19.96
N ASN A 643 16.82 4.07 20.54
CA ASN A 643 17.22 3.17 21.63
C ASN A 643 18.23 2.14 21.12
N GLU A 644 19.33 1.98 21.84
CA GLU A 644 20.46 1.18 21.40
C GLU A 644 20.77 0.01 22.34
N THR A 645 21.59 -0.95 21.93
CA THR A 645 21.88 -2.16 22.72
C THR A 645 23.36 -2.54 22.72
N PHE A 646 23.86 -3.11 23.83
CA PHE A 646 25.14 -3.82 23.89
C PHE A 646 25.03 -5.09 24.75
N ASN A 647 25.99 -6.00 24.59
CA ASN A 647 26.02 -7.29 25.28
C ASN A 647 27.10 -7.33 26.37
N LEU A 648 26.86 -8.07 27.45
CA LEU A 648 27.83 -8.44 28.47
C LEU A 648 27.97 -9.97 28.52
N ASN A 649 29.12 -10.49 28.10
CA ASN A 649 29.36 -11.92 27.93
C ASN A 649 30.17 -12.50 29.10
N LEU A 650 29.73 -13.64 29.64
CA LEU A 650 30.40 -14.41 30.69
C LEU A 650 31.26 -15.54 30.11
N SER A 651 32.41 -15.82 30.73
CA SER A 651 33.32 -16.90 30.31
C SER A 651 34.21 -17.40 31.46
N ASN A 652 34.88 -18.55 31.27
CA ASN A 652 35.93 -19.06 32.15
C ASN A 652 35.57 -19.16 33.66
N ALA A 653 34.41 -19.74 33.97
CA ALA A 653 34.01 -19.93 35.37
C ALA A 653 34.90 -20.94 36.12
N THR A 654 35.20 -20.68 37.40
CA THR A 654 35.89 -21.60 38.31
C THR A 654 34.97 -22.02 39.46
N ASN A 655 35.07 -23.28 39.90
CA ASN A 655 34.24 -23.87 40.96
C ASN A 655 32.71 -23.81 40.73
N ALA A 656 32.29 -23.44 39.51
CA ALA A 656 30.92 -23.41 39.05
C ALA A 656 30.84 -23.65 37.52
N THR A 657 29.62 -23.85 37.00
CA THR A 657 29.36 -23.97 35.54
C THR A 657 28.48 -22.82 35.04
N ILE A 658 28.71 -22.29 33.84
CA ILE A 658 27.89 -21.20 33.26
C ILE A 658 26.66 -21.80 32.57
N LEU A 659 25.46 -21.38 32.99
CA LEU A 659 24.18 -21.76 32.40
C LEU A 659 23.71 -20.73 31.36
N ASP A 660 23.79 -19.44 31.70
CA ASP A 660 23.45 -18.34 30.79
C ASP A 660 24.68 -17.43 30.59
N PRO A 661 25.27 -17.41 29.39
CA PRO A 661 26.52 -16.71 29.13
C PRO A 661 26.37 -15.24 28.70
N GLN A 662 25.16 -14.69 28.49
CA GLN A 662 25.02 -13.34 27.91
C GLN A 662 23.86 -12.54 28.50
N GLY A 663 24.17 -11.33 28.99
CA GLY A 663 23.17 -10.31 29.31
C GLY A 663 23.15 -9.21 28.24
N VAL A 664 21.98 -8.70 27.91
CA VAL A 664 21.76 -7.59 26.96
C VAL A 664 21.34 -6.33 27.72
N ALA A 665 22.01 -5.21 27.48
CA ALA A 665 21.59 -3.88 27.94
C ALA A 665 20.96 -3.09 26.79
N THR A 666 19.84 -2.42 27.07
CA THR A 666 19.22 -1.41 26.19
C THR A 666 19.45 -0.01 26.77
N ILE A 667 20.11 0.86 26.02
CA ILE A 667 20.25 2.29 26.31
C ILE A 667 19.01 2.99 25.73
N LEU A 668 18.27 3.70 26.58
CA LEU A 668 17.06 4.42 26.21
C LEU A 668 17.43 5.89 25.98
N ASN A 669 17.25 6.37 24.75
CA ASN A 669 17.45 7.77 24.40
C ASN A 669 16.37 8.62 25.10
N ASN A 670 16.78 9.72 25.73
CA ASN A 670 15.89 10.69 26.37
C ASN A 670 16.08 12.14 25.87
N ASP A 671 16.86 12.34 24.82
CA ASP A 671 17.14 13.64 24.23
C ASP A 671 16.04 14.12 23.29
N SER A 672 15.96 15.44 23.15
CA SER A 672 15.01 16.12 22.26
C SER A 672 15.78 16.96 21.23
N PRO A 673 15.30 17.06 19.97
CA PRO A 673 15.99 17.84 18.94
C PRO A 673 16.21 19.28 19.38
N GLN A 674 17.45 19.77 19.24
CA GLN A 674 17.77 21.16 19.52
C GLN A 674 17.18 22.05 18.43
N GLN A 675 16.74 23.28 18.72
CA GLN A 675 16.21 24.12 17.64
C GLN A 675 17.34 24.57 16.70
N GLY A 676 17.38 24.02 15.49
CA GLY A 676 18.35 24.39 14.45
C GLY A 676 18.21 25.80 13.91
N ALA A 677 19.26 26.28 13.23
CA ALA A 677 19.28 27.59 12.57
C ALA A 677 18.32 27.66 11.36
N PHE A 678 18.07 26.52 10.72
CA PHE A 678 17.20 26.39 9.56
C PHE A 678 16.12 25.33 9.77
N ASN A 679 15.06 25.40 8.96
CA ASN A 679 14.03 24.37 8.93
C ASN A 679 14.49 23.15 8.09
N TYR A 680 15.23 22.23 8.71
CA TYR A 680 15.76 21.08 7.99
C TYR A 680 14.68 20.10 7.50
N GLY A 681 13.51 20.03 8.17
CA GLY A 681 12.38 19.22 7.69
C GLY A 681 11.78 19.76 6.39
N GLU A 682 11.65 21.07 6.24
CA GLU A 682 11.26 21.71 4.97
C GLU A 682 12.30 21.47 3.88
N ALA A 683 13.60 21.63 4.20
CA ALA A 683 14.67 21.38 3.25
C ALA A 683 14.66 19.91 2.79
N LEU A 684 14.56 18.95 3.72
CA LEU A 684 14.47 17.52 3.41
C LEU A 684 13.27 17.20 2.50
N GLN A 685 12.09 17.71 2.85
CA GLN A 685 10.87 17.55 2.04
C GLN A 685 11.07 18.06 0.60
N LYS A 686 11.69 19.23 0.44
CA LYS A 686 11.98 19.81 -0.88
C LYS A 686 13.06 19.03 -1.63
N SER A 687 14.11 18.55 -0.96
CA SER A 687 15.16 17.74 -1.61
C SER A 687 14.59 16.46 -2.22
N ILE A 688 13.58 15.86 -1.61
CA ILE A 688 12.89 14.69 -2.16
C ILE A 688 11.99 15.07 -3.34
N LEU A 689 11.32 16.23 -3.30
CA LEU A 689 10.52 16.75 -4.42
C LEU A 689 11.36 16.99 -5.68
N PHE A 690 12.63 17.35 -5.54
CA PHE A 690 13.54 17.46 -6.68
C PHE A 690 13.60 16.14 -7.47
N TYR A 691 13.70 14.99 -6.81
CA TYR A 691 13.71 13.70 -7.52
C TYR A 691 12.41 13.46 -8.28
N ASP A 692 11.24 13.80 -7.73
CA ASP A 692 9.98 13.70 -8.49
C ASP A 692 10.00 14.53 -9.76
N ALA A 693 10.60 15.72 -9.70
CA ALA A 693 10.78 16.59 -10.84
C ALA A 693 11.81 16.10 -11.87
N GLN A 694 12.65 15.11 -11.52
CA GLN A 694 13.61 14.46 -12.43
C GLN A 694 13.05 13.20 -13.12
N ARG A 695 11.88 12.69 -12.74
CA ARG A 695 11.36 11.41 -13.27
C ARG A 695 11.19 11.45 -14.79
N SER A 696 11.56 10.37 -15.47
CA SER A 696 11.30 10.10 -16.90
C SER A 696 10.36 8.91 -17.03
N GLY A 697 9.62 8.79 -18.13
CA GLY A 697 8.66 7.71 -18.36
C GLY A 697 7.21 8.11 -18.11
N ASP A 698 6.38 7.09 -17.89
CA ASP A 698 4.95 7.18 -17.57
C ASP A 698 4.78 7.55 -16.09
N LEU A 699 4.44 8.81 -15.81
CA LEU A 699 4.38 9.33 -14.46
C LEU A 699 3.12 8.82 -13.74
N PRO A 700 3.21 8.46 -12.45
CA PRO A 700 2.06 7.93 -11.74
C PRO A 700 0.98 9.01 -11.57
N SER A 701 -0.28 8.59 -11.44
CA SER A 701 -1.39 9.50 -11.10
C SER A 701 -1.18 10.23 -9.76
N SER A 702 -0.30 9.69 -8.90
CA SER A 702 0.14 10.31 -7.66
C SER A 702 1.30 11.30 -7.82
N ASN A 703 1.69 11.67 -9.05
CA ASN A 703 2.75 12.64 -9.31
C ASN A 703 2.48 13.96 -8.58
N ARG A 704 3.45 14.40 -7.78
CA ARG A 704 3.35 15.61 -6.95
C ARG A 704 3.69 16.89 -7.70
N ILE A 705 4.28 16.79 -8.90
CA ILE A 705 4.80 17.91 -9.68
C ILE A 705 3.87 18.19 -10.88
N PRO A 706 2.91 19.14 -10.80
CA PRO A 706 1.86 19.31 -11.81
C PRO A 706 2.36 19.78 -13.18
N TRP A 707 3.55 20.38 -13.22
CA TRP A 707 4.18 20.85 -14.46
C TRP A 707 5.07 19.79 -15.14
N ARG A 708 5.13 18.57 -14.57
CA ARG A 708 5.75 17.40 -15.20
C ARG A 708 4.66 16.45 -15.71
N GLY A 709 4.85 15.96 -16.93
CA GLY A 709 4.00 14.94 -17.54
C GLY A 709 4.83 13.76 -18.08
N ASP A 710 4.13 12.83 -18.73
CA ASP A 710 4.78 11.67 -19.34
C ASP A 710 5.79 12.08 -20.41
N SER A 711 6.96 11.46 -20.35
CA SER A 711 8.06 11.77 -21.27
C SER A 711 8.88 10.53 -21.60
N ALA A 712 9.51 10.52 -22.78
CA ALA A 712 10.41 9.45 -23.19
C ALA A 712 9.82 8.02 -23.08
N LEU A 713 8.52 7.86 -23.34
CA LEU A 713 7.79 6.59 -23.25
C LEU A 713 8.34 5.50 -24.18
N ASN A 714 9.03 5.90 -25.25
CA ASN A 714 9.64 5.00 -26.24
C ASN A 714 11.12 4.67 -25.95
N ASP A 715 11.66 5.05 -24.79
CA ASP A 715 13.02 4.68 -24.40
C ASP A 715 13.21 3.16 -24.47
N GLY A 716 14.22 2.70 -25.22
CA GLY A 716 14.51 1.27 -25.46
C GLY A 716 13.87 0.65 -26.71
N ALA A 717 12.96 1.37 -27.39
CA ALA A 717 12.30 0.84 -28.60
C ALA A 717 13.29 0.53 -29.73
N ASP A 718 14.40 1.27 -29.82
CA ASP A 718 15.49 1.07 -30.78
C ASP A 718 16.19 -0.30 -30.64
N VAL A 719 16.08 -0.91 -29.45
CA VAL A 719 16.66 -2.21 -29.12
C VAL A 719 15.60 -3.25 -28.74
N GLY A 720 14.32 -2.94 -28.98
CA GLY A 720 13.21 -3.84 -28.70
C GLY A 720 12.96 -4.11 -27.21
N ARG A 721 13.23 -3.12 -26.34
CA ARG A 721 13.03 -3.23 -24.88
C ARG A 721 12.23 -2.05 -24.34
N ASN A 722 11.59 -2.25 -23.19
CA ASN A 722 11.02 -1.15 -22.42
C ASN A 722 12.08 -0.63 -21.44
N LEU A 723 12.69 0.51 -21.76
CA LEU A 723 13.60 1.24 -20.89
C LEU A 723 12.98 2.58 -20.43
N SER A 724 11.66 2.77 -20.52
CA SER A 724 10.97 3.90 -19.90
C SER A 724 11.04 3.85 -18.37
N GLY A 725 10.96 5.02 -17.72
CA GLY A 725 11.20 5.15 -16.28
C GLY A 725 12.58 5.75 -15.96
N GLY A 726 12.96 5.70 -14.69
CA GLY A 726 14.23 6.23 -14.21
C GLY A 726 14.24 7.76 -14.19
N TYR A 727 15.42 8.34 -14.13
CA TYR A 727 15.58 9.77 -13.90
C TYR A 727 16.41 10.43 -14.99
N TYR A 728 16.04 11.66 -15.35
CA TYR A 728 16.95 12.56 -16.05
C TYR A 728 18.07 12.98 -15.09
N ASP A 729 19.29 13.04 -15.63
CA ASP A 729 20.50 13.19 -14.83
C ASP A 729 20.61 14.57 -14.17
N ALA A 730 20.50 15.62 -14.97
CA ALA A 730 20.76 16.99 -14.54
C ALA A 730 19.72 17.97 -15.10
N GLY A 731 20.18 19.08 -15.68
CA GLY A 731 19.36 19.99 -16.48
C GLY A 731 18.94 19.47 -17.85
N ASP A 732 19.44 18.31 -18.25
CA ASP A 732 19.26 17.65 -19.55
C ASP A 732 18.22 16.52 -19.47
N HIS A 733 18.11 15.71 -20.53
CA HIS A 733 17.20 14.56 -20.55
C HIS A 733 17.88 13.23 -20.86
N VAL A 734 19.21 13.16 -20.78
CA VAL A 734 19.92 11.89 -20.86
C VAL A 734 19.75 11.14 -19.54
N LYS A 735 19.58 9.82 -19.64
CA LYS A 735 19.59 8.92 -18.50
C LYS A 735 20.97 8.29 -18.38
N PHE A 736 21.87 8.92 -17.63
CA PHE A 736 23.18 8.36 -17.33
C PHE A 736 23.06 7.38 -16.15
N GLY A 737 23.26 6.08 -16.41
CA GLY A 737 23.06 5.04 -15.41
C GLY A 737 24.05 5.06 -14.25
N PHE A 738 25.27 5.58 -14.48
CA PHE A 738 26.32 5.59 -13.46
C PHE A 738 26.04 6.59 -12.31
N PRO A 739 25.84 7.89 -12.58
CA PRO A 739 25.43 8.85 -11.54
C PRO A 739 24.03 8.56 -10.98
N MET A 740 23.11 8.00 -11.77
CA MET A 740 21.80 7.56 -11.28
C MET A 740 21.94 6.46 -10.22
N ALA A 741 22.73 5.42 -10.50
CA ALA A 741 22.98 4.35 -9.55
C ALA A 741 23.67 4.88 -8.28
N ALA A 742 24.70 5.72 -8.42
CA ALA A 742 25.39 6.34 -7.28
C ALA A 742 24.43 7.15 -6.39
N SER A 743 23.52 7.90 -7.00
CA SER A 743 22.49 8.64 -6.28
C SER A 743 21.57 7.71 -5.50
N MET A 744 21.11 6.61 -6.11
CA MET A 744 20.26 5.63 -5.43
C MET A 744 20.97 4.94 -4.27
N THR A 745 22.27 4.69 -4.37
CA THR A 745 23.06 4.14 -3.26
C THR A 745 23.13 5.12 -2.09
N LEU A 746 23.47 6.39 -2.33
CA LEU A 746 23.56 7.40 -1.26
C LEU A 746 22.19 7.72 -0.62
N LEU A 747 21.13 7.83 -1.42
CA LEU A 747 19.77 7.99 -0.88
C LEU A 747 19.38 6.78 -0.01
N SER A 748 19.72 5.57 -0.46
CA SER A 748 19.46 4.35 0.31
C SER A 748 20.28 4.30 1.59
N TRP A 749 21.53 4.74 1.57
CA TRP A 749 22.36 4.86 2.77
C TRP A 749 21.76 5.87 3.76
N GLY A 750 21.27 7.01 3.27
CA GLY A 750 20.59 8.00 4.10
C GLY A 750 19.37 7.41 4.81
N VAL A 751 18.55 6.61 4.12
CA VAL A 751 17.40 5.94 4.73
C VAL A 751 17.82 4.80 5.66
N GLU A 752 18.89 4.08 5.36
CA GLU A 752 19.41 3.01 6.22
C GLU A 752 19.91 3.56 7.56
N GLN A 753 20.68 4.66 7.52
CA GLN A 753 21.21 5.29 8.71
C GLN A 753 20.15 6.09 9.48
N TYR A 754 19.35 6.91 8.79
CA TYR A 754 18.49 7.92 9.42
C TYR A 754 17.00 7.65 9.21
N ARG A 755 16.60 6.37 9.18
CA ARG A 755 15.20 5.97 8.90
C ARG A 755 14.18 6.68 9.80
N SER A 756 14.50 6.82 11.08
CA SER A 756 13.66 7.49 12.09
C SER A 756 13.40 8.95 11.71
N ALA A 757 14.41 9.68 11.23
CA ALA A 757 14.29 11.06 10.77
C ALA A 757 13.30 11.20 9.62
N TYR A 758 13.40 10.33 8.61
CA TYR A 758 12.43 10.28 7.51
C TYR A 758 11.03 9.93 8.00
N GLN A 759 10.89 9.03 8.98
CA GLN A 759 9.59 8.65 9.52
C GLN A 759 8.95 9.78 10.32
N GLN A 760 9.71 10.42 11.20
CA GLN A 760 9.25 11.52 12.05
C GLN A 760 8.91 12.77 11.24
N SER A 761 9.68 13.08 10.20
CA SER A 761 9.36 14.16 9.25
C SER A 761 8.23 13.80 8.27
N GLY A 762 7.67 12.59 8.32
CA GLY A 762 6.67 12.12 7.36
C GLY A 762 7.18 11.96 5.94
N GLN A 763 8.50 12.01 5.72
CA GLN A 763 9.13 11.93 4.41
C GLN A 763 9.47 10.48 3.96
N LEU A 764 9.40 9.50 4.87
CA LEU A 764 9.76 8.09 4.59
C LEU A 764 9.04 7.51 3.36
N PRO A 765 7.72 7.67 3.17
CA PRO A 765 7.06 7.12 1.98
C PRO A 765 7.58 7.72 0.68
N TYR A 766 7.89 9.02 0.67
CA TYR A 766 8.32 9.73 -0.53
C TYR A 766 9.77 9.42 -0.91
N ILE A 767 10.67 9.30 0.06
CA ILE A 767 12.05 8.88 -0.23
C ILE A 767 12.09 7.42 -0.69
N LEU A 768 11.28 6.54 -0.11
CA LEU A 768 11.17 5.15 -0.58
C LEU A 768 10.62 5.11 -2.00
N ASP A 769 9.58 5.88 -2.34
CA ASP A 769 9.07 5.96 -3.71
C ASP A 769 10.13 6.48 -4.70
N ALA A 770 10.89 7.52 -4.31
CA ALA A 770 11.97 8.05 -5.13
C ALA A 770 13.07 7.00 -5.39
N ILE A 771 13.50 6.27 -4.36
CA ILE A 771 14.51 5.20 -4.51
C ILE A 771 13.94 4.07 -5.38
N LYS A 772 12.68 3.67 -5.14
CA LYS A 772 12.01 2.61 -5.88
C LYS A 772 11.95 2.92 -7.38
N TRP A 773 11.65 4.16 -7.75
CA TRP A 773 11.60 4.60 -9.14
C TRP A 773 12.93 4.38 -9.88
N GLY A 774 14.05 4.68 -9.21
CA GLY A 774 15.40 4.45 -9.75
C GLY A 774 15.75 2.97 -9.81
N THR A 775 15.46 2.21 -8.74
CA THR A 775 15.77 0.77 -8.71
C THR A 775 14.91 -0.04 -9.67
N ASP A 776 13.65 0.34 -9.91
CA ASP A 776 12.81 -0.27 -10.94
C ASP A 776 13.38 -0.07 -12.34
N TYR A 777 13.96 1.10 -12.62
CA TYR A 777 14.68 1.33 -13.88
C TYR A 777 15.94 0.48 -13.99
N ILE A 778 16.76 0.39 -12.94
CA ILE A 778 17.96 -0.48 -12.92
C ILE A 778 17.55 -1.94 -13.18
N LEU A 779 16.46 -2.42 -12.58
CA LEU A 779 15.92 -3.77 -12.83
C LEU A 779 15.44 -3.96 -14.28
N LYS A 780 14.77 -2.97 -14.90
CA LYS A 780 14.40 -3.01 -16.32
C LYS A 780 15.63 -3.06 -17.24
N ALA A 781 16.67 -2.30 -16.88
CA ALA A 781 17.94 -2.21 -17.59
C ALA A 781 18.82 -3.45 -17.43
N HIS A 782 18.57 -4.31 -16.44
CA HIS A 782 19.35 -5.53 -16.19
C HIS A 782 18.75 -6.75 -16.90
N VAL A 783 19.56 -7.41 -17.73
CA VAL A 783 19.15 -8.59 -18.51
C VAL A 783 20.02 -9.77 -18.13
N THR A 784 19.38 -10.89 -17.85
CA THR A 784 20.04 -12.12 -17.42
C THR A 784 19.79 -13.25 -18.42
N ASP A 785 20.71 -14.19 -18.46
CA ASP A 785 20.58 -15.48 -19.14
C ASP A 785 21.08 -16.62 -18.22
N ALA A 786 21.18 -17.84 -18.74
CA ALA A 786 21.65 -18.99 -17.97
C ALA A 786 23.08 -18.83 -17.37
N ASN A 787 23.87 -17.89 -17.88
CA ASN A 787 25.24 -17.60 -17.41
C ASN A 787 25.30 -16.30 -16.58
N GLY A 788 24.18 -15.82 -16.02
CA GLY A 788 24.09 -14.58 -15.23
C GLY A 788 23.81 -13.35 -16.08
N THR A 789 24.35 -12.18 -15.71
CA THR A 789 24.14 -10.92 -16.44
C THR A 789 24.61 -11.04 -17.88
N LYS A 790 23.67 -10.90 -18.81
CA LYS A 790 23.89 -10.87 -20.25
C LYS A 790 24.19 -9.44 -20.72
N GLU A 791 23.38 -8.48 -20.27
CA GLU A 791 23.43 -7.07 -20.68
C GLU A 791 22.99 -6.18 -19.52
N PHE A 792 23.60 -5.00 -19.41
CA PHE A 792 23.11 -3.93 -18.55
C PHE A 792 23.05 -2.61 -19.32
N TRP A 793 21.86 -2.04 -19.46
CA TRP A 793 21.58 -0.85 -20.27
C TRP A 793 21.89 0.43 -19.46
N GLY A 794 23.14 0.89 -19.58
CA GLY A 794 23.71 1.97 -18.78
C GLY A 794 23.39 3.38 -19.23
N GLN A 795 22.84 3.58 -20.44
CA GLN A 795 22.51 4.92 -20.92
C GLN A 795 21.34 4.90 -21.91
N VAL A 796 20.44 5.87 -21.81
CA VAL A 796 19.42 6.16 -22.84
C VAL A 796 19.40 7.65 -23.18
N GLY A 797 19.49 7.96 -24.47
CA GLY A 797 19.76 9.31 -24.97
C GLY A 797 21.23 9.49 -25.33
N ASN A 798 21.51 10.35 -26.31
CA ASN A 798 22.86 10.72 -26.70
C ASN A 798 23.14 12.15 -26.23
N GLY A 799 24.25 12.39 -25.54
CA GLY A 799 24.53 13.67 -24.91
C GLY A 799 24.53 14.84 -25.89
N ALA A 800 25.20 14.71 -27.04
CA ALA A 800 25.28 15.82 -28.00
C ALA A 800 23.92 16.15 -28.63
N ILE A 801 23.13 15.12 -28.96
CA ILE A 801 21.80 15.29 -29.56
C ILE A 801 20.83 15.91 -28.55
N ASP A 802 20.84 15.41 -27.32
CA ASP A 802 19.98 15.92 -26.24
C ASP A 802 20.36 17.36 -25.87
N HIS A 803 21.65 17.65 -25.73
CA HIS A 803 22.13 18.96 -25.30
C HIS A 803 21.91 20.06 -26.33
N ALA A 804 21.78 19.70 -27.61
CA ALA A 804 21.39 20.62 -28.69
C ALA A 804 19.92 21.09 -28.60
N TYR A 805 19.09 20.41 -27.80
CA TYR A 805 17.70 20.77 -27.55
C TYR A 805 17.54 21.53 -26.24
N TRP A 806 16.74 22.61 -26.24
CA TRP A 806 16.32 23.32 -25.03
C TRP A 806 14.79 23.44 -25.02
N GLY A 807 14.13 22.63 -24.21
CA GLY A 807 12.66 22.55 -24.13
C GLY A 807 12.23 21.45 -23.16
N SER A 808 10.92 21.24 -22.99
CA SER A 808 10.43 20.28 -21.99
C SER A 808 10.65 18.82 -22.43
N PRO A 809 10.88 17.88 -21.49
CA PRO A 809 11.08 16.47 -21.82
C PRO A 809 9.86 15.83 -22.49
N GLU A 810 8.64 16.31 -22.19
CA GLU A 810 7.37 15.86 -22.76
C GLU A 810 7.26 16.19 -24.27
N SER A 811 8.07 17.13 -24.75
CA SER A 811 8.06 17.60 -26.14
C SER A 811 9.26 17.13 -26.97
N MET A 812 10.06 16.18 -26.44
CA MET A 812 11.22 15.64 -27.14
C MET A 812 10.82 14.90 -28.43
N THR A 813 11.46 15.25 -29.53
CA THR A 813 11.27 14.60 -30.85
C THR A 813 12.55 14.01 -31.43
N MET A 814 13.70 14.30 -30.82
CA MET A 814 14.99 13.74 -31.23
C MET A 814 15.08 12.24 -30.91
N GLN A 815 15.98 11.55 -31.59
CA GLN A 815 16.28 10.15 -31.28
C GLN A 815 16.99 10.03 -29.93
N ARG A 816 16.61 9.00 -29.17
CA ARG A 816 17.15 8.70 -27.84
C ARG A 816 17.73 7.27 -27.82
N PRO A 817 18.93 7.06 -28.39
CA PRO A 817 19.52 5.72 -28.53
C PRO A 817 19.84 5.08 -27.17
N SER A 818 19.74 3.75 -27.11
CA SER A 818 20.02 2.95 -25.92
C SER A 818 21.42 2.33 -25.99
N TYR A 819 22.21 2.46 -24.92
CA TYR A 819 23.57 1.91 -24.82
C TYR A 819 23.69 0.95 -23.64
N LYS A 820 24.50 -0.10 -23.81
CA LYS A 820 24.71 -1.16 -22.83
C LYS A 820 26.18 -1.49 -22.63
N ILE A 821 26.44 -2.11 -21.48
CA ILE A 821 27.61 -2.95 -21.22
C ILE A 821 27.20 -4.44 -21.28
N ASP A 822 28.13 -5.29 -21.67
CA ASP A 822 27.95 -6.73 -21.78
C ASP A 822 29.29 -7.46 -21.57
N ARG A 823 29.31 -8.78 -21.71
CA ARG A 823 30.50 -9.61 -21.44
C ARG A 823 31.66 -9.31 -22.39
N GLN A 824 31.39 -8.76 -23.58
CA GLN A 824 32.40 -8.39 -24.57
C GLN A 824 32.85 -6.94 -24.41
N ARG A 825 31.96 -6.06 -23.94
CA ARG A 825 32.19 -4.65 -23.65
C ARG A 825 31.80 -4.35 -22.20
N PRO A 826 32.66 -4.68 -21.23
CA PRO A 826 32.34 -4.60 -19.81
C PRO A 826 32.29 -3.17 -19.26
N GLY A 827 31.75 -3.03 -18.05
CA GLY A 827 31.72 -1.79 -17.27
C GLY A 827 31.54 -2.10 -15.78
N SER A 828 32.63 -2.45 -15.12
CA SER A 828 32.67 -2.87 -13.72
C SER A 828 32.32 -1.77 -12.73
N ASP A 829 32.68 -0.54 -13.06
CA ASP A 829 32.28 0.69 -12.37
C ASP A 829 30.75 0.82 -12.37
N LEU A 830 30.13 0.93 -13.53
CA LEU A 830 28.69 1.05 -13.68
C LEU A 830 27.93 -0.15 -13.09
N ALA A 831 28.36 -1.38 -13.36
CA ALA A 831 27.71 -2.57 -12.83
C ALA A 831 27.92 -2.73 -11.32
N GLY A 832 29.10 -2.37 -10.81
CA GLY A 832 29.43 -2.39 -9.39
C GLY A 832 28.60 -1.38 -8.61
N GLU A 833 28.44 -0.17 -9.13
CA GLU A 833 27.59 0.86 -8.52
C GLU A 833 26.10 0.49 -8.60
N ALA A 834 25.63 -0.05 -9.73
CA ALA A 834 24.26 -0.55 -9.82
C ALA A 834 24.00 -1.71 -8.84
N ALA A 835 24.98 -2.58 -8.62
CA ALA A 835 24.91 -3.60 -7.58
C ALA A 835 24.85 -2.99 -6.17
N ALA A 836 25.66 -1.98 -5.88
CA ALA A 836 25.64 -1.25 -4.61
C ALA A 836 24.26 -0.60 -4.36
N ALA A 837 23.70 0.07 -5.38
CA ALA A 837 22.39 0.70 -5.32
C ALA A 837 21.28 -0.30 -4.97
N LEU A 838 21.23 -1.44 -5.68
CA LEU A 838 20.24 -2.48 -5.43
C LEU A 838 20.46 -3.17 -4.07
N ALA A 839 21.71 -3.38 -3.65
CA ALA A 839 22.04 -3.98 -2.37
C ALA A 839 21.62 -3.07 -1.20
N ALA A 840 21.99 -1.78 -1.23
CA ALA A 840 21.58 -0.79 -0.24
C ALA A 840 20.06 -0.64 -0.19
N ALA A 841 19.40 -0.52 -1.35
CA ALA A 841 17.95 -0.47 -1.44
C ALA A 841 17.28 -1.72 -0.84
N SER A 842 17.87 -2.91 -1.05
CA SER A 842 17.33 -4.15 -0.48
C SER A 842 17.31 -4.16 1.05
N ILE A 843 18.17 -3.39 1.71
CA ILE A 843 18.18 -3.26 3.18
C ILE A 843 16.97 -2.43 3.61
N ILE A 844 16.78 -1.25 3.02
CA ILE A 844 15.74 -0.29 3.45
C ILE A 844 14.32 -0.71 3.09
N PHE A 845 14.14 -1.53 2.05
CA PHE A 845 12.84 -2.07 1.68
C PHE A 845 12.49 -3.33 2.45
N ARG A 846 13.47 -4.04 3.04
CA ARG A 846 13.21 -5.32 3.72
C ARG A 846 12.13 -5.24 4.82
N PRO A 847 12.06 -4.17 5.65
CA PRO A 847 11.01 -4.03 6.67
C PRO A 847 9.60 -3.83 6.12
N THR A 848 9.44 -3.34 4.88
CA THR A 848 8.14 -2.94 4.30
C THR A 848 7.72 -3.78 3.09
N ASP A 849 8.68 -4.32 2.33
CA ASP A 849 8.47 -5.16 1.15
C ASP A 849 9.64 -6.14 0.98
N THR A 850 9.58 -7.27 1.69
CA THR A 850 10.62 -8.30 1.65
C THR A 850 10.73 -8.96 0.26
N THR A 851 9.64 -9.03 -0.50
CA THR A 851 9.64 -9.62 -1.86
C THR A 851 10.46 -8.76 -2.82
N TYR A 852 10.20 -7.44 -2.83
CA TYR A 852 10.98 -6.50 -3.60
C TYR A 852 12.44 -6.48 -3.13
N ALA A 853 12.69 -6.44 -1.82
CA ALA A 853 14.04 -6.51 -1.25
C ALA A 853 14.82 -7.76 -1.72
N ASN A 854 14.19 -8.94 -1.76
CA ASN A 854 14.83 -10.16 -2.26
C ASN A 854 15.11 -10.09 -3.76
N ARG A 855 14.19 -9.50 -4.55
CA ARG A 855 14.41 -9.27 -5.98
C ARG A 855 15.60 -8.33 -6.21
N LEU A 856 15.69 -7.23 -5.46
CA LEU A 856 16.81 -6.29 -5.52
C LEU A 856 18.13 -6.98 -5.21
N LEU A 857 18.22 -7.70 -4.08
CA LEU A 857 19.43 -8.40 -3.64
C LEU A 857 19.89 -9.45 -4.68
N ASN A 858 18.97 -10.22 -5.25
CA ASN A 858 19.32 -11.22 -6.26
C ASN A 858 19.89 -10.60 -7.55
N ASN A 859 19.40 -9.43 -7.96
CA ASN A 859 19.95 -8.72 -9.11
C ASN A 859 21.27 -8.01 -8.77
N ALA A 860 21.40 -7.47 -7.55
CA ALA A 860 22.66 -6.91 -7.04
C ALA A 860 23.80 -7.94 -7.09
N ILE A 861 23.56 -9.16 -6.61
CA ILE A 861 24.53 -10.26 -6.65
C ILE A 861 24.97 -10.54 -8.10
N GLN A 862 24.03 -10.62 -9.03
CA GLN A 862 24.33 -10.91 -10.44
C GLN A 862 25.09 -9.78 -11.15
N LEU A 863 24.74 -8.51 -10.89
CA LEU A 863 25.46 -7.36 -11.41
C LEU A 863 26.88 -7.28 -10.85
N TYR A 864 27.05 -7.52 -9.55
CA TYR A 864 28.37 -7.55 -8.92
C TYR A 864 29.24 -8.69 -9.43
N THR A 865 28.68 -9.90 -9.56
CA THR A 865 29.40 -11.03 -10.17
C THR A 865 29.86 -10.69 -11.59
N PHE A 866 29.01 -10.02 -12.38
CA PHE A 866 29.38 -9.55 -13.71
C PHE A 866 30.49 -8.50 -13.66
N ALA A 867 30.39 -7.51 -12.78
CA ALA A 867 31.40 -6.47 -12.58
C ALA A 867 32.78 -7.04 -12.20
N ASP A 868 32.82 -8.00 -11.26
CA ASP A 868 34.07 -8.62 -10.79
C ASP A 868 34.68 -9.58 -11.83
N THR A 869 33.82 -10.26 -12.61
CA THR A 869 34.25 -11.26 -13.61
C THR A 869 34.74 -10.62 -14.91
N TYR A 870 33.99 -9.65 -15.44
CA TYR A 870 34.30 -9.00 -16.72
C TYR A 870 34.78 -7.58 -16.45
N ARG A 871 36.09 -7.43 -16.26
CA ARG A 871 36.66 -6.16 -15.79
C ARG A 871 36.90 -5.13 -16.88
N GLY A 872 36.37 -3.93 -16.70
CA GLY A 872 36.63 -2.78 -17.59
C GLY A 872 35.88 -1.52 -17.18
N LYS A 873 36.31 -0.36 -17.68
CA LYS A 873 35.60 0.91 -17.47
C LYS A 873 34.40 1.01 -18.41
N TYR A 874 33.21 1.38 -17.91
CA TYR A 874 32.02 1.46 -18.75
C TYR A 874 32.14 2.54 -19.83
N SER A 875 32.87 3.62 -19.57
CA SER A 875 33.06 4.73 -20.52
C SER A 875 33.85 4.31 -21.76
N ASN A 876 34.57 3.19 -21.72
CA ASN A 876 35.15 2.57 -22.93
C ASN A 876 34.11 1.81 -23.76
N SER A 877 33.09 1.25 -23.09
CA SER A 877 32.02 0.44 -23.68
C SER A 877 30.85 1.27 -24.18
N ILE A 878 30.62 2.42 -23.54
CA ILE A 878 29.65 3.47 -23.91
C ILE A 878 30.45 4.78 -24.10
N PRO A 879 31.08 4.99 -25.27
CA PRO A 879 31.96 6.14 -25.50
C PRO A 879 31.26 7.49 -25.40
N ASP A 880 29.94 7.55 -25.60
CA ASP A 880 29.17 8.79 -25.45
C ASP A 880 29.26 9.34 -24.02
N ALA A 881 29.16 8.46 -23.02
CA ALA A 881 29.27 8.82 -21.61
C ALA A 881 30.65 9.40 -21.23
N ALA A 882 31.71 9.09 -21.98
CA ALA A 882 33.07 9.53 -21.65
C ALA A 882 33.26 11.07 -21.71
N ASN A 883 32.36 11.80 -22.39
CA ASN A 883 32.41 13.26 -22.42
C ASN A 883 31.65 13.92 -21.26
N TYR A 884 30.93 13.14 -20.45
CA TYR A 884 30.03 13.62 -19.40
C TYR A 884 30.40 12.96 -18.06
N TYR A 885 30.20 11.66 -17.98
CA TYR A 885 30.43 10.82 -16.80
C TYR A 885 31.52 9.78 -17.06
N ASN A 886 32.71 10.24 -17.45
CA ASN A 886 33.85 9.34 -17.62
C ASN A 886 34.23 8.69 -16.28
N SER A 887 34.56 7.40 -16.29
CA SER A 887 35.17 6.74 -15.12
C SER A 887 36.62 7.19 -14.96
N TRP A 888 36.87 8.17 -14.09
CA TRP A 888 38.21 8.71 -13.86
C TRP A 888 38.99 7.84 -12.87
N SER A 889 38.39 7.56 -11.71
CA SER A 889 38.91 6.68 -10.65
C SER A 889 39.19 5.25 -11.14
N GLY A 890 38.37 4.74 -12.06
CA GLY A 890 38.40 3.37 -12.51
C GLY A 890 37.17 2.61 -12.04
N TYR A 891 37.37 1.36 -11.62
CA TYR A 891 36.27 0.49 -11.15
C TYR A 891 36.58 -0.19 -9.80
N ASN A 892 37.78 0.04 -9.25
CA ASN A 892 38.24 -0.74 -8.11
C ASN A 892 37.51 -0.32 -6.83
N ASP A 893 37.28 0.97 -6.67
CA ASP A 893 36.49 1.55 -5.60
C ASP A 893 35.04 1.08 -5.65
N GLU A 894 34.40 0.94 -6.81
CA GLU A 894 33.05 0.35 -6.94
C GLU A 894 33.02 -1.15 -6.63
N LEU A 895 34.10 -1.89 -6.93
CA LEU A 895 34.18 -3.29 -6.52
C LEU A 895 34.30 -3.43 -5.00
N VAL A 896 35.00 -2.53 -4.31
CA VAL A 896 35.01 -2.51 -2.84
C VAL A 896 33.65 -2.09 -2.31
N TRP A 897 33.11 -0.98 -2.81
CA TRP A 897 31.83 -0.40 -2.43
C TRP A 897 30.66 -1.37 -2.60
N GLY A 898 30.55 -2.00 -3.77
CA GLY A 898 29.53 -3.01 -4.04
C GLY A 898 29.68 -4.25 -3.15
N ALA A 899 30.90 -4.68 -2.83
CA ALA A 899 31.13 -5.78 -1.91
C ALA A 899 30.74 -5.43 -0.47
N THR A 900 31.06 -4.23 0.02
CA THR A 900 30.64 -3.80 1.36
C THR A 900 29.12 -3.75 1.48
N TRP A 901 28.43 -3.22 0.46
CA TRP A 901 26.97 -3.21 0.45
C TRP A 901 26.34 -4.60 0.34
N LEU A 902 26.91 -5.51 -0.46
CA LEU A 902 26.43 -6.89 -0.53
C LEU A 902 26.65 -7.66 0.77
N TYR A 903 27.74 -7.41 1.48
CA TYR A 903 27.94 -7.96 2.82
C TYR A 903 26.84 -7.47 3.78
N LYS A 904 26.59 -6.15 3.85
CA LYS A 904 25.51 -5.59 4.68
C LYS A 904 24.13 -6.13 4.28
N ALA A 905 23.84 -6.22 2.99
CA ALA A 905 22.55 -6.69 2.49
C ALA A 905 22.31 -8.19 2.77
N THR A 906 23.32 -9.03 2.61
CA THR A 906 23.21 -10.47 2.95
C THR A 906 23.12 -10.70 4.46
N LYS A 907 23.83 -9.90 5.26
CA LYS A 907 23.70 -9.86 6.73
C LYS A 907 22.27 -9.46 7.14
N ALA A 908 21.71 -8.41 6.55
CA ALA A 908 20.33 -7.96 6.79
C ALA A 908 19.27 -8.99 6.34
N ALA A 909 19.59 -9.86 5.37
CA ALA A 909 18.74 -10.97 4.95
C ALA A 909 18.81 -12.21 5.87
N GLY A 910 19.61 -12.16 6.95
CA GLY A 910 19.79 -13.27 7.90
C GLY A 910 20.81 -14.33 7.46
N ASN A 911 21.58 -14.09 6.39
CA ASN A 911 22.59 -15.01 5.90
C ASN A 911 23.86 -14.24 5.49
N ALA A 912 24.58 -13.72 6.48
CA ALA A 912 25.78 -12.92 6.28
C ALA A 912 26.82 -13.69 5.46
N ASN A 913 27.09 -13.22 4.24
CA ASN A 913 28.09 -13.82 3.37
C ASN A 913 29.44 -13.08 3.50
N THR A 914 30.28 -13.58 4.41
CA THR A 914 31.59 -12.98 4.74
C THR A 914 32.59 -12.96 3.59
N SER A 915 32.34 -13.69 2.50
CA SER A 915 33.17 -13.66 1.30
C SER A 915 33.17 -12.29 0.62
N TYR A 916 32.05 -11.55 0.70
CA TYR A 916 32.00 -10.17 0.21
C TYR A 916 32.84 -9.24 1.06
N LEU A 917 32.77 -9.35 2.40
CA LEU A 917 33.63 -8.55 3.29
C LEU A 917 35.11 -8.83 3.01
N THR A 918 35.48 -10.11 2.90
CA THR A 918 36.86 -10.51 2.55
C THR A 918 37.29 -9.96 1.19
N LYS A 919 36.40 -9.98 0.20
CA LYS A 919 36.64 -9.39 -1.13
C LYS A 919 36.88 -7.88 -1.03
N ALA A 920 36.01 -7.16 -0.33
CA ALA A 920 36.15 -5.71 -0.11
C ALA A 920 37.50 -5.38 0.54
N GLU A 921 37.86 -6.06 1.63
CA GLU A 921 39.15 -5.86 2.31
C GLU A 921 40.34 -6.15 1.39
N SER A 922 40.24 -7.17 0.52
CA SER A 922 41.31 -7.55 -0.41
C SER A 922 41.53 -6.55 -1.56
N LEU A 923 40.48 -5.83 -1.96
CA LEU A 923 40.51 -4.86 -3.05
C LEU A 923 40.70 -3.42 -2.55
N TYR A 924 40.56 -3.17 -1.24
CA TYR A 924 40.66 -1.85 -0.65
C TYR A 924 42.07 -1.25 -0.79
N GLN A 925 42.14 -0.04 -1.34
CA GLN A 925 43.41 0.66 -1.62
C GLN A 925 43.65 1.88 -0.71
N GLY A 926 42.80 2.08 0.30
CA GLY A 926 42.81 3.28 1.15
C GLY A 926 41.90 4.39 0.63
N VAL A 927 41.66 5.40 1.47
CA VAL A 927 40.86 6.57 1.13
C VAL A 927 41.69 7.57 0.32
N ASN A 928 41.16 8.06 -0.79
CA ASN A 928 41.73 9.21 -1.49
C ASN A 928 41.51 10.51 -0.68
N SER A 929 42.48 10.86 0.17
CA SER A 929 42.36 11.99 1.10
C SER A 929 42.30 13.37 0.43
N GLY A 930 42.74 13.49 -0.82
CA GLY A 930 42.72 14.74 -1.59
C GLY A 930 41.41 15.00 -2.35
N TRP A 931 40.45 14.08 -2.26
CA TRP A 931 39.16 14.16 -2.92
C TRP A 931 38.02 13.85 -1.93
N THR A 932 36.83 13.52 -2.45
CA THR A 932 35.70 13.04 -1.65
C THR A 932 34.81 12.09 -2.44
N GLN A 933 33.89 11.45 -1.72
CA GLN A 933 32.85 10.60 -2.29
C GLN A 933 32.08 11.34 -3.39
N SER A 934 31.90 10.67 -4.53
CA SER A 934 31.11 11.19 -5.64
C SER A 934 30.49 10.05 -6.45
N TRP A 935 29.85 10.40 -7.57
CA TRP A 935 29.41 9.40 -8.56
C TRP A 935 30.58 8.64 -9.21
N ASP A 936 31.83 9.09 -9.07
CA ASP A 936 33.04 8.48 -9.65
C ASP A 936 33.94 7.84 -8.58
N GLU A 937 34.13 8.45 -7.41
CA GLU A 937 35.07 8.00 -6.38
C GLU A 937 34.35 7.51 -5.12
N LYS A 938 34.57 6.26 -4.69
CA LYS A 938 33.82 5.59 -3.59
C LYS A 938 34.68 5.22 -2.39
N SER A 939 35.99 5.51 -2.40
CA SER A 939 36.90 5.03 -1.36
C SER A 939 36.57 5.54 0.05
N GLN A 940 36.03 6.75 0.17
CA GLN A 940 35.60 7.35 1.44
C GLN A 940 34.45 6.56 2.06
N GLY A 941 33.35 6.38 1.30
CA GLY A 941 32.19 5.63 1.76
C GLY A 941 32.54 4.17 2.07
N ALA A 942 33.31 3.52 1.19
CA ALA A 942 33.80 2.16 1.43
C ALA A 942 34.66 2.06 2.69
N GLY A 943 35.51 3.06 2.97
CA GLY A 943 36.31 3.14 4.18
C GLY A 943 35.47 3.24 5.45
N ILE A 944 34.39 4.04 5.42
CA ILE A 944 33.43 4.15 6.53
C ILE A 944 32.74 2.80 6.77
N LEU A 945 32.19 2.18 5.72
CA LEU A 945 31.52 0.88 5.85
C LEU A 945 32.46 -0.21 6.38
N LEU A 946 33.73 -0.25 5.94
CA LEU A 946 34.72 -1.19 6.45
C LEU A 946 35.10 -0.89 7.91
N ALA A 947 35.19 0.39 8.30
CA ALA A 947 35.42 0.76 9.68
C ALA A 947 34.27 0.30 10.59
N GLN A 948 33.02 0.52 10.18
CA GLN A 948 31.82 0.07 10.89
C GLN A 948 31.79 -1.46 11.04
N GLU A 949 31.99 -2.20 9.94
CA GLU A 949 31.79 -3.65 9.96
C GLU A 949 32.96 -4.45 10.55
N THR A 950 34.16 -3.86 10.67
CA THR A 950 35.35 -4.59 11.15
C THR A 950 36.00 -4.03 12.41
N GLY A 951 35.76 -2.76 12.75
CA GLY A 951 36.44 -2.05 13.84
C GLY A 951 37.96 -1.88 13.67
N LYS A 952 38.54 -2.34 12.54
CA LYS A 952 40.00 -2.33 12.33
C LYS A 952 40.52 -0.89 12.22
N SER A 953 41.56 -0.59 12.98
CA SER A 953 42.14 0.76 13.05
C SER A 953 42.60 1.31 11.70
N GLN A 954 43.08 0.46 10.78
CA GLN A 954 43.52 0.89 9.45
C GLN A 954 42.44 1.64 8.65
N TYR A 955 41.17 1.24 8.75
CA TYR A 955 40.08 1.89 8.05
C TYR A 955 39.71 3.21 8.72
N ARG A 956 39.60 3.19 10.05
CA ARG A 956 39.39 4.41 10.87
C ARG A 956 40.44 5.47 10.61
N THR A 957 41.73 5.11 10.66
CA THR A 957 42.83 6.04 10.41
C THR A 957 42.77 6.63 9.00
N GLY A 958 42.41 5.84 7.99
CA GLY A 958 42.25 6.34 6.61
C GLY A 958 41.11 7.36 6.48
N VAL A 959 39.94 7.05 7.04
CA VAL A 959 38.77 7.93 7.02
C VAL A 959 39.02 9.20 7.85
N GLU A 960 39.58 9.09 9.05
CA GLU A 960 39.89 10.25 9.89
C GLU A 960 40.95 11.15 9.26
N THR A 961 41.95 10.59 8.57
CA THR A 961 42.93 11.39 7.81
C THR A 961 42.24 12.22 6.73
N TRP A 962 41.30 11.62 6.01
CA TRP A 962 40.50 12.32 5.01
C TRP A 962 39.57 13.36 5.63
N LEU A 963 38.77 13.03 6.65
CA LEU A 963 37.87 13.99 7.31
C LEU A 963 38.65 15.15 7.94
N ASN A 964 39.80 14.89 8.57
CA ASN A 964 40.66 15.95 9.09
C ASN A 964 41.22 16.86 7.99
N ASN A 965 41.46 16.32 6.80
CA ASN A 965 41.86 17.11 5.64
C ASN A 965 40.74 18.09 5.20
N TRP A 966 39.48 17.72 5.45
CA TRP A 966 38.29 18.52 5.13
C TRP A 966 37.90 19.54 6.20
N LEU A 967 38.43 19.48 7.41
CA LEU A 967 38.14 20.45 8.48
C LEU A 967 38.79 21.83 8.22
N PRO A 968 38.33 22.90 8.89
CA PRO A 968 39.02 24.18 8.89
C PRO A 968 40.47 24.02 9.37
N SER A 969 41.43 24.60 8.64
CA SER A 969 42.88 24.39 8.84
C SER A 969 43.41 23.00 8.46
N GLY A 970 42.59 22.17 7.81
CA GLY A 970 43.02 20.99 7.07
C GLY A 970 43.71 21.34 5.74
N GLY A 971 43.66 20.43 4.77
CA GLY A 971 44.26 20.65 3.44
C GLY A 971 43.28 21.03 2.34
N ILE A 972 41.97 21.01 2.58
CA ILE A 972 40.96 21.56 1.65
C ILE A 972 40.92 23.09 1.73
N THR A 973 40.62 23.72 0.59
CA THR A 973 40.48 25.18 0.52
C THR A 973 39.13 25.61 1.06
N TYR A 974 39.11 26.66 1.89
CA TYR A 974 37.88 27.24 2.42
C TYR A 974 37.62 28.62 1.84
N THR A 975 36.34 28.95 1.59
CA THR A 975 35.93 30.34 1.37
C THR A 975 35.98 31.12 2.69
N SER A 976 35.93 32.46 2.62
CA SER A 976 35.83 33.29 3.82
C SER A 976 34.54 33.05 4.61
N GLY A 977 33.48 32.63 3.94
CA GLY A 977 32.19 32.28 4.53
C GLY A 977 32.10 30.88 5.11
N GLY A 978 33.16 30.05 5.03
CA GLY A 978 33.17 28.73 5.66
C GLY A 978 32.82 27.55 4.75
N LEU A 979 32.67 27.74 3.44
CA LEU A 979 32.48 26.63 2.49
C LEU A 979 33.79 25.89 2.25
N ALA A 980 33.80 24.57 2.50
CA ALA A 980 34.87 23.66 2.09
C ALA A 980 34.81 23.46 0.57
N TRP A 981 35.64 24.19 -0.16
CA TRP A 981 35.60 24.29 -1.62
C TRP A 981 36.63 23.36 -2.28
N LEU A 982 36.16 22.36 -3.03
CA LEU A 982 37.00 21.36 -3.70
C LEU A 982 37.26 21.67 -5.18
N SER A 983 36.21 22.01 -5.92
CA SER A 983 36.23 22.15 -7.38
C SER A 983 35.17 23.14 -7.84
N GLN A 984 35.40 23.80 -8.98
CA GLN A 984 34.44 24.72 -9.59
C GLN A 984 33.16 24.02 -10.04
N TRP A 985 33.22 22.72 -10.36
CA TRP A 985 32.09 21.94 -10.83
C TRP A 985 31.37 21.32 -9.65
N GLY A 986 30.22 21.86 -9.26
CA GLY A 986 29.43 21.34 -8.15
C GLY A 986 30.18 21.41 -6.83
N SER A 987 30.71 22.59 -6.48
CA SER A 987 31.43 22.80 -5.22
C SER A 987 30.58 22.36 -4.03
N LEU A 988 29.30 22.75 -4.01
CA LEU A 988 28.37 22.42 -2.93
C LEU A 988 28.00 20.94 -2.88
N ARG A 989 27.95 20.24 -4.03
CA ARG A 989 27.72 18.78 -4.06
C ARG A 989 28.79 18.03 -3.29
N TYR A 990 30.05 18.43 -3.45
CA TYR A 990 31.16 17.79 -2.74
C TYR A 990 31.08 18.07 -1.24
N SER A 991 30.83 19.32 -0.84
CA SER A 991 30.69 19.68 0.57
C SER A 991 29.49 18.99 1.23
N ALA A 992 28.34 18.94 0.55
CA ALA A 992 27.14 18.25 1.04
C ALA A 992 27.37 16.75 1.20
N THR A 993 28.06 16.10 0.25
CA THR A 993 28.35 14.67 0.33
C THR A 993 29.39 14.36 1.42
N THR A 994 30.43 15.19 1.56
CA THR A 994 31.36 15.06 2.69
C THR A 994 30.64 15.28 4.02
N ALA A 995 29.75 16.27 4.13
CA ALA A 995 28.96 16.52 5.33
C ALA A 995 28.11 15.32 5.72
N PHE A 996 27.44 14.69 4.74
CA PHE A 996 26.69 13.45 4.96
C PHE A 996 27.57 12.33 5.53
N LEU A 997 28.71 12.06 4.90
CA LEU A 997 29.63 11.00 5.33
C LEU A 997 30.33 11.31 6.66
N ALA A 998 30.67 12.58 6.91
CA ALA A 998 31.22 13.04 8.18
C ALA A 998 30.21 12.81 9.31
N GLY A 999 28.94 13.12 9.06
CA GLY A 999 27.84 12.82 9.95
C GLY A 999 27.71 11.33 10.24
N ILE A 1000 27.61 10.48 9.22
CA ILE A 1000 27.55 9.02 9.41
C ILE A 1000 28.74 8.52 10.24
N TYR A 1001 29.96 8.98 9.93
CA TYR A 1001 31.15 8.55 10.67
C TYR A 1001 31.14 9.03 12.13
N ALA A 1002 30.69 10.27 12.36
CA ALA A 1002 30.54 10.84 13.70
C ALA A 1002 29.57 10.00 14.53
N ASP A 1003 28.41 9.68 13.97
CA ASP A 1003 27.30 9.01 14.65
C ASP A 1003 27.56 7.50 14.84
N THR A 1004 28.50 6.87 14.11
CA THR A 1004 28.63 5.40 14.12
C THR A 1004 30.02 4.86 14.39
N VAL A 1005 31.06 5.70 14.33
CA VAL A 1005 32.45 5.23 14.46
C VAL A 1005 33.23 6.06 15.46
N ASN A 1006 33.32 7.37 15.26
CA ASN A 1006 34.11 8.25 16.12
C ASN A 1006 33.85 9.73 15.81
N ASN A 1007 33.63 10.54 16.85
CA ASN A 1007 33.46 12.00 16.72
C ASN A 1007 34.34 12.79 17.70
N PRO A 1008 35.65 12.92 17.45
CA PRO A 1008 36.56 13.54 18.40
C PRO A 1008 36.23 15.00 18.69
N ASN A 1009 35.70 15.26 19.88
CA ASN A 1009 35.26 16.59 20.36
C ASN A 1009 34.18 17.26 19.48
N GLY A 1010 33.28 16.48 18.86
CA GLY A 1010 32.17 17.03 18.07
C GLY A 1010 32.53 17.53 16.66
N ARG A 1011 33.82 17.61 16.32
CA ARG A 1011 34.31 18.34 15.13
C ARG A 1011 33.77 17.85 13.77
N TYR A 1012 33.36 16.59 13.65
CA TYR A 1012 32.82 16.06 12.40
C TYR A 1012 31.33 16.40 12.25
N SER A 1013 30.59 16.39 13.35
CA SER A 1013 29.21 16.90 13.41
C SER A 1013 29.18 18.41 13.13
N ASP A 1014 30.05 19.19 13.79
CA ASP A 1014 30.17 20.65 13.56
C ASP A 1014 30.47 20.97 12.09
N PHE A 1015 31.35 20.18 11.46
CA PHE A 1015 31.63 20.33 10.03
C PHE A 1015 30.39 20.03 9.19
N ALA A 1016 29.67 18.93 9.49
CA ALA A 1016 28.48 18.54 8.75
C ALA A 1016 27.40 19.64 8.85
N GLU A 1017 27.08 20.11 10.05
CA GLU A 1017 26.15 21.21 10.29
C GLU A 1017 26.57 22.47 9.52
N GLY A 1018 27.81 22.94 9.72
CA GLY A 1018 28.28 24.18 9.09
C GLY A 1018 28.23 24.17 7.56
N GLN A 1019 28.49 23.03 6.92
CA GLN A 1019 28.37 22.93 5.45
C GLN A 1019 26.92 22.93 4.97
N ILE A 1020 26.00 22.29 5.70
CA ILE A 1020 24.58 22.29 5.34
C ILE A 1020 23.95 23.66 5.60
N ASP A 1021 24.31 24.31 6.70
CA ASP A 1021 23.87 25.67 7.01
C ASP A 1021 24.36 26.67 5.97
N TYR A 1022 25.61 26.55 5.51
CA TYR A 1022 26.12 27.35 4.39
C TYR A 1022 25.26 27.20 3.14
N ILE A 1023 24.86 25.97 2.79
CA ILE A 1023 23.99 25.68 1.65
C ILE A 1023 22.60 26.30 1.85
N LEU A 1024 22.06 26.25 3.07
CA LEU A 1024 20.70 26.71 3.37
C LEU A 1024 20.60 28.23 3.54
N GLY A 1025 21.70 28.91 3.85
CA GLY A 1025 21.78 30.38 3.78
C GLY A 1025 22.78 31.05 4.72
N ASP A 1026 23.47 30.31 5.59
CA ASP A 1026 24.50 30.85 6.49
C ASP A 1026 25.81 31.09 5.73
N ASN A 1027 25.78 32.10 4.87
CA ASN A 1027 26.91 32.50 4.07
C ASN A 1027 26.92 34.03 3.92
N PRO A 1028 28.05 34.63 3.51
CA PRO A 1028 28.17 36.09 3.37
C PRO A 1028 27.15 36.76 2.44
N ARG A 1029 26.42 35.98 1.64
CA ARG A 1029 25.37 36.48 0.74
C ARG A 1029 23.97 36.43 1.35
N ASN A 1030 23.77 35.78 2.50
CA ASN A 1030 22.45 35.43 3.04
C ASN A 1030 21.54 34.87 1.94
N PHE A 1031 22.08 33.90 1.20
CA PHE A 1031 21.49 33.36 -0.02
C PHE A 1031 21.49 31.83 0.08
N SER A 1032 20.30 31.22 0.04
CA SER A 1032 20.20 29.76 -0.04
C SER A 1032 20.67 29.31 -1.42
N TYR A 1033 21.43 28.22 -1.48
CA TYR A 1033 21.79 27.55 -2.72
C TYR A 1033 20.84 26.40 -3.07
N MET A 1034 19.79 26.20 -2.27
CA MET A 1034 18.74 25.23 -2.53
C MET A 1034 17.52 25.95 -3.14
N VAL A 1035 17.14 25.56 -4.35
CA VAL A 1035 16.06 26.21 -5.10
C VAL A 1035 14.74 26.14 -4.31
N GLY A 1036 14.13 27.30 -4.09
CA GLY A 1036 12.84 27.41 -3.41
C GLY A 1036 12.91 27.27 -1.88
N PHE A 1037 14.08 27.25 -1.26
CA PHE A 1037 14.26 27.25 0.20
C PHE A 1037 14.67 28.63 0.72
N GLY A 1038 14.09 29.05 1.85
CA GLY A 1038 14.32 30.38 2.41
C GLY A 1038 13.73 31.53 1.55
N ASN A 1039 14.14 32.76 1.85
CA ASN A 1039 13.59 33.97 1.19
C ASN A 1039 14.38 34.42 -0.04
N ASN A 1040 15.60 33.92 -0.24
CA ASN A 1040 16.51 34.34 -1.30
C ASN A 1040 17.26 33.11 -1.81
N TYR A 1041 16.94 32.67 -3.02
CA TYR A 1041 17.38 31.41 -3.61
C TYR A 1041 17.50 31.52 -5.14
N PRO A 1042 18.12 30.55 -5.84
CA PRO A 1042 18.29 30.60 -7.28
C PRO A 1042 16.94 30.53 -8.02
N LEU A 1043 16.73 31.45 -8.95
CA LEU A 1043 15.52 31.52 -9.77
C LEU A 1043 15.74 30.99 -11.19
N LYS A 1044 17.00 30.79 -11.58
CA LYS A 1044 17.39 30.41 -12.94
C LYS A 1044 18.34 29.21 -12.96
N PRO A 1045 18.04 28.09 -12.24
CA PRO A 1045 18.84 26.89 -12.40
C PRO A 1045 18.88 26.45 -13.88
N HIS A 1046 20.02 25.92 -14.32
CA HIS A 1046 20.22 25.33 -15.65
C HIS A 1046 19.43 24.03 -15.73
N HIS A 1047 18.11 24.14 -15.99
CA HIS A 1047 17.22 22.98 -16.02
C HIS A 1047 16.12 23.16 -17.06
N ARG A 1048 16.11 22.31 -18.09
CA ARG A 1048 15.24 22.44 -19.27
C ARG A 1048 13.76 22.42 -18.92
N ALA A 1049 13.32 21.40 -18.18
CA ALA A 1049 11.90 21.26 -17.81
C ALA A 1049 11.42 22.42 -16.94
N ALA A 1050 12.23 22.82 -15.95
CA ALA A 1050 11.85 23.89 -15.02
C ALA A 1050 11.90 25.28 -15.67
N SER A 1051 12.81 25.49 -16.63
CA SER A 1051 12.91 26.71 -17.42
C SER A 1051 11.57 27.05 -18.08
N GLY A 1052 10.91 26.05 -18.68
CA GLY A 1052 9.62 26.20 -19.35
C GLY A 1052 9.65 27.09 -20.60
N VAL A 1053 10.84 27.51 -21.05
CA VAL A 1053 11.05 28.28 -22.28
C VAL A 1053 11.99 27.53 -23.22
N THR A 1054 11.93 27.83 -24.51
CA THR A 1054 12.79 27.22 -25.54
C THR A 1054 14.06 28.02 -25.84
N ASN A 1055 14.15 29.26 -25.34
CA ASN A 1055 15.36 30.09 -25.46
C ASN A 1055 16.10 30.11 -24.11
N ILE A 1056 17.22 29.41 -24.01
CA ILE A 1056 18.05 29.38 -22.80
C ILE A 1056 18.45 30.78 -22.31
N ASN A 1057 18.60 31.74 -23.23
CA ASN A 1057 19.03 33.12 -22.94
C ASN A 1057 17.91 34.05 -22.45
N ASP A 1058 16.68 33.55 -22.21
CA ASP A 1058 15.60 34.39 -21.69
C ASP A 1058 16.01 35.08 -20.35
N PRO A 1059 15.94 36.40 -20.22
CA PRO A 1059 16.39 37.06 -19.00
C PRO A 1059 15.44 36.86 -17.80
N LEU A 1060 14.24 36.29 -17.99
CA LEU A 1060 13.28 36.06 -16.92
C LEU A 1060 13.62 34.83 -16.06
N PRO A 1061 13.15 34.79 -14.80
CA PRO A 1061 13.14 33.57 -13.99
C PRO A 1061 12.55 32.37 -14.73
N ASN A 1062 12.92 31.17 -14.28
CA ASN A 1062 12.29 29.94 -14.76
C ASN A 1062 10.78 29.95 -14.50
N ARG A 1063 9.99 29.38 -15.42
CA ARG A 1063 8.52 29.32 -15.26
C ARG A 1063 8.08 28.46 -14.09
N HIS A 1064 8.88 27.46 -13.74
CA HIS A 1064 8.62 26.53 -12.65
C HIS A 1064 9.72 26.62 -11.62
N ILE A 1065 9.34 26.52 -10.34
CA ILE A 1065 10.28 26.43 -9.23
C ILE A 1065 10.66 24.95 -9.09
N LEU A 1066 11.94 24.65 -9.28
CA LEU A 1066 12.49 23.31 -9.12
C LEU A 1066 12.83 23.07 -7.65
N TYR A 1067 11.79 22.95 -6.81
CA TYR A 1067 11.95 22.86 -5.36
C TYR A 1067 12.99 21.82 -4.95
N GLY A 1068 13.92 22.26 -4.09
CA GLY A 1068 14.93 21.43 -3.45
C GLY A 1068 16.18 21.16 -4.25
N ALA A 1069 16.25 21.55 -5.53
CA ALA A 1069 17.46 21.35 -6.31
C ALA A 1069 18.65 22.11 -5.71
N LEU A 1070 19.77 21.43 -5.51
CA LEU A 1070 21.04 22.04 -5.13
C LEU A 1070 21.76 22.52 -6.39
N VAL A 1071 22.04 23.83 -6.48
CA VAL A 1071 22.86 24.35 -7.58
C VAL A 1071 24.35 24.04 -7.35
N GLY A 1072 25.15 24.12 -8.42
CA GLY A 1072 26.59 23.84 -8.34
C GLY A 1072 27.35 24.69 -7.32
N GLY A 1073 26.94 25.96 -7.15
CA GLY A 1073 27.49 26.87 -6.14
C GLY A 1073 28.67 27.72 -6.64
N PRO A 1074 29.45 28.35 -5.74
CA PRO A 1074 30.54 29.23 -6.13
C PRO A 1074 31.58 28.55 -7.04
N SER A 1075 31.94 29.22 -8.15
CA SER A 1075 32.92 28.72 -9.15
C SER A 1075 34.38 28.86 -8.73
N ALA A 1076 34.64 29.53 -7.61
CA ALA A 1076 35.96 29.67 -7.00
C ALA A 1076 35.80 29.66 -5.48
N ALA A 1077 36.91 29.51 -4.75
CA ALA A 1077 36.97 29.65 -3.30
C ALA A 1077 36.75 31.12 -2.84
N ASN A 1078 35.61 31.69 -3.22
CA ASN A 1078 35.16 33.05 -2.95
C ASN A 1078 33.62 33.01 -2.93
N ASP A 1079 33.03 33.39 -1.80
CA ASP A 1079 31.58 33.34 -1.58
C ASP A 1079 30.78 34.13 -2.63
N PHE A 1080 31.38 35.19 -3.19
CA PHE A 1080 30.73 36.03 -4.20
C PHE A 1080 30.90 35.53 -5.65
N ALA A 1081 31.65 34.45 -5.88
CA ALA A 1081 31.87 33.85 -7.20
C ALA A 1081 30.68 32.99 -7.68
N TYR A 1082 29.47 33.51 -7.52
CA TYR A 1082 28.21 32.86 -7.92
C TYR A 1082 27.28 33.87 -8.59
N THR A 1083 26.69 33.48 -9.71
CA THR A 1083 25.71 34.28 -10.46
C THR A 1083 24.51 33.40 -10.79
N ASP A 1084 23.31 33.83 -10.42
CA ASP A 1084 22.07 33.13 -10.78
C ASP A 1084 21.74 33.36 -12.27
N SER A 1085 22.39 32.56 -13.13
CA SER A 1085 22.26 32.60 -14.58
C SER A 1085 22.00 31.20 -15.14
N ARG A 1086 20.93 31.08 -15.92
CA ARG A 1086 20.56 29.81 -16.55
C ARG A 1086 21.58 29.30 -17.56
N THR A 1087 22.37 30.17 -18.16
CA THR A 1087 23.40 29.76 -19.12
C THR A 1087 24.69 29.32 -18.44
N ASP A 1088 24.83 29.55 -17.13
CA ASP A 1088 25.99 29.15 -16.34
C ASP A 1088 25.80 27.74 -15.77
N PHE A 1089 26.15 26.73 -16.58
CA PHE A 1089 26.14 25.32 -16.20
C PHE A 1089 27.27 24.94 -15.22
N ILE A 1090 28.11 25.88 -14.77
CA ILE A 1090 29.11 25.60 -13.73
C ILE A 1090 28.49 25.86 -12.37
N THR A 1091 27.96 27.07 -12.18
CA THR A 1091 27.45 27.51 -10.87
C THR A 1091 25.97 27.21 -10.66
N ASN A 1092 25.19 27.09 -11.74
CA ASN A 1092 23.74 26.97 -11.71
C ASN A 1092 23.19 25.64 -12.25
N GLU A 1093 24.06 24.69 -12.61
CA GLU A 1093 23.64 23.30 -12.87
C GLU A 1093 23.04 22.65 -11.63
N VAL A 1094 22.10 21.75 -11.84
CA VAL A 1094 21.46 20.92 -10.83
C VAL A 1094 21.53 19.47 -11.30
N ALA A 1095 21.75 18.52 -10.41
CA ALA A 1095 21.86 17.11 -10.79
C ALA A 1095 21.43 16.16 -9.68
N MET A 1096 21.06 14.94 -10.07
CA MET A 1096 20.71 13.87 -9.13
C MET A 1096 21.76 13.65 -8.06
N ASP A 1097 23.04 13.62 -8.46
CA ASP A 1097 24.15 13.36 -7.55
C ASP A 1097 24.45 14.57 -6.65
N TYR A 1098 24.06 15.78 -7.05
CA TYR A 1098 24.19 16.99 -6.23
C TYR A 1098 23.30 16.90 -5.00
N ASN A 1099 22.08 16.40 -5.18
CA ASN A 1099 21.11 16.24 -4.10
C ASN A 1099 21.30 14.96 -3.29
N ALA A 1100 22.05 13.96 -3.77
CA ALA A 1100 22.08 12.64 -3.15
C ALA A 1100 22.70 12.68 -1.74
N GLY A 1101 23.91 13.22 -1.63
CA GLY A 1101 24.54 13.45 -0.32
C GLY A 1101 23.79 14.48 0.52
N LEU A 1102 23.32 15.57 -0.09
CA LEU A 1102 22.54 16.60 0.59
C LEU A 1102 21.30 16.02 1.29
N THR A 1103 20.55 15.14 0.63
CA THR A 1103 19.32 14.56 1.19
C THR A 1103 19.61 13.73 2.43
N GLY A 1104 20.69 12.92 2.42
CA GLY A 1104 21.15 12.18 3.58
C GLY A 1104 21.61 13.09 4.73
N ALA A 1105 22.36 14.16 4.42
CA ALA A 1105 22.79 15.13 5.42
C ALA A 1105 21.61 15.91 6.03
N LEU A 1106 20.61 16.29 5.23
CA LEU A 1106 19.39 16.95 5.71
C LEU A 1106 18.56 16.04 6.63
N ALA A 1107 18.54 14.73 6.37
CA ALA A 1107 17.91 13.77 7.27
C ALA A 1107 18.64 13.72 8.62
N ARG A 1108 19.97 13.73 8.62
CA ARG A 1108 20.77 13.86 9.85
C ARG A 1108 20.48 15.18 10.57
N MET A 1109 20.50 16.31 9.87
CA MET A 1109 20.20 17.62 10.47
C MET A 1109 18.78 17.67 11.05
N TYR A 1110 17.79 17.06 10.39
CA TYR A 1110 16.44 16.94 10.95
C TYR A 1110 16.43 16.07 12.21
N GLN A 1111 17.19 14.97 12.24
CA GLN A 1111 17.27 14.14 13.44
C GLN A 1111 17.80 14.93 14.64
N GLU A 1112 18.89 15.67 14.42
CA GLU A 1112 19.58 16.41 15.47
C GLU A 1112 18.83 17.70 15.86
N PHE A 1113 18.27 18.39 14.87
CA PHE A 1113 17.77 19.76 15.04
C PHE A 1113 16.28 19.99 14.69
N GLY A 1114 15.60 18.97 14.19
CA GLY A 1114 14.19 19.02 13.82
C GLY A 1114 13.87 20.01 12.68
N GLY A 1115 12.79 20.76 12.86
CA GLY A 1115 12.19 21.65 11.85
C GLY A 1115 10.99 21.01 11.16
N GLN A 1116 9.81 21.63 11.23
CA GLN A 1116 8.59 21.04 10.70
C GLN A 1116 8.53 21.15 9.17
N PRO A 1117 8.32 20.04 8.43
CA PRO A 1117 7.98 20.10 7.01
C PRO A 1117 6.73 20.95 6.76
N LEU A 1118 6.59 21.45 5.53
CA LEU A 1118 5.46 22.31 5.19
C LEU A 1118 4.21 21.50 4.88
N ASP A 1119 3.07 21.93 5.41
CA ASP A 1119 1.75 21.37 5.07
C ASP A 1119 1.32 21.70 3.63
N SER A 1120 1.90 22.74 3.03
CA SER A 1120 1.65 23.13 1.65
C SER A 1120 2.88 23.78 1.00
N ILE A 1121 3.09 23.46 -0.27
CA ILE A 1121 4.10 24.11 -1.12
C ILE A 1121 3.40 24.59 -2.38
N SER A 1122 3.60 25.87 -2.72
CA SER A 1122 2.95 26.49 -3.88
C SER A 1122 3.24 25.72 -5.17
N GLY A 1123 2.19 25.32 -5.90
CA GLY A 1123 2.33 24.61 -7.17
C GLY A 1123 2.79 23.15 -7.06
N VAL A 1124 2.68 22.54 -5.87
CA VAL A 1124 2.98 21.12 -5.60
C VAL A 1124 1.76 20.46 -4.94
N SER A 1125 1.47 19.20 -5.30
CA SER A 1125 0.42 18.40 -4.66
C SER A 1125 1.03 17.49 -3.59
N LEU A 1126 0.81 17.78 -2.30
CA LEU A 1126 1.35 16.97 -1.19
C LEU A 1126 0.41 15.84 -0.72
N THR A 1127 -0.84 15.80 -1.19
CA THR A 1127 -1.89 14.87 -0.73
C THR A 1127 -1.88 13.50 -1.42
N ALA A 1128 -1.09 13.32 -2.47
CA ALA A 1128 -1.00 12.05 -3.18
C ALA A 1128 0.03 11.13 -2.51
N GLN A 1129 -0.42 10.17 -1.71
CA GLN A 1129 0.42 9.07 -1.24
C GLN A 1129 0.39 7.94 -2.30
N ALA A 1130 1.56 7.49 -2.75
CA ALA A 1130 1.65 6.24 -3.48
C ALA A 1130 1.28 5.09 -2.54
N SER A 1131 0.27 4.29 -2.92
CA SER A 1131 -0.02 3.03 -2.23
C SER A 1131 1.18 2.10 -2.42
N LEU A 1132 1.96 1.86 -1.36
CA LEU A 1132 2.95 0.78 -1.30
C LEU A 1132 2.24 -0.59 -1.20
N SER A 1133 1.23 -0.84 -2.04
CA SER A 1133 0.52 -2.10 -2.13
C SER A 1133 1.22 -3.03 -3.12
N ALA A 1134 1.45 -4.26 -2.69
CA ALA A 1134 2.22 -5.32 -3.36
C ALA A 1134 1.59 -5.90 -4.65
N SER A 1135 0.91 -5.11 -5.48
CA SER A 1135 0.01 -5.65 -6.51
C SER A 1135 -0.01 -4.92 -7.85
N SER A 1136 1.11 -4.38 -8.32
CA SER A 1136 1.19 -3.91 -9.70
C SER A 1136 2.60 -3.97 -10.28
N VAL A 1137 3.03 -5.16 -10.74
CA VAL A 1137 3.71 -5.38 -12.04
C VAL A 1137 3.70 -6.90 -12.30
N ILE A 1138 2.82 -7.36 -13.20
CA ILE A 1138 3.11 -8.48 -14.11
C ILE A 1138 3.58 -7.84 -15.42
#